data_AF-A0A9X3DCK5-F1
#
_entry.id   AF-A0A9X3DCK5-F1
#
_cell.length_a   1.000
_cell.length_b   1.000
_cell.length_c   1.000
_cell.angle_alpha   90.00
_cell.angle_beta   90.00
_cell.angle_gamma   90.00
#
_symmetry.space_group_name_H-M   'P 1'
#
loop_
_entity.id
_entity.type
_entity.pdbx_description
1 polymer ?
#
loop_
_entity_poly.entity_id
_entity_poly.type
_entity_poly.pdbx_seq_one_letter_code
_entity_poly.pdbx_strand_id
1 'polypeptide(L)'
;MKPILKKIFLFFLLCAFSFTLNAQQNENSKPWVFWYWVKGAVSKAGITADLEAMKTNGIAGAYLMSIQGPDKTPVYAPPAIQLTPEWWKLVEFAMDEAKRLNLKIGMHVSDGFALAGGPWITPELSMQKVVWSKLNVNHSSGKINLPKPEHQENYYQDIAVYAYPSPVDVNVSTRTIVPKITASNGADATGLVQVGNKKSFGSNEPCYVQYEFEKPFTCRTITIKISGNNYQAQRLAIEVSDDGKNFRSIGRLEAPRHGWQDTDEDVTHSIVPTTAKYFRFIYDKKGSEPGAEDLDAAKWKPSLKLVNLELSGEAQINQFEGKNGSVWRISKRSTDEQIAKNLCVPLNKIINLTDKLNPDGTLNWKAPKGNWTILRVGHTSTGHTNATAGGGKGLECDKFNPAAVKLQFDSWYGEALKHGGPEIAKKVLSAFHVDSWECGSQNWSPLFKAEFLKRRGYDLTPYLPIMTGLPVESVQVSEGFLYDVRKTISELVIDQFYKTLAALAKERGVTFTAESIAPTMISDGLMHYKTVDVPMGEFWLNSPTHDKPNDMLDAISGAHIYGKNIIQAEAFTTVRMDWNESPANMKTLQDRNYALGINKLVYHVFVQNPFTDRKPGVTLDGVGLYFQRDQTWWKLGKAWVDYAERTQNLLQKGKPVVDIAVFTGEELPRRSVLPDRLVETLPGIFGNDVVEAEKKRLANAGEPLRQIPAGVTHSANMADPENWVNPLRGYAYDSFNPDVFSTATVKDGNVFFESGAAYKILVIPGAMKMNPNYQYMSYKVVKNLSDLIKAGAKVIVGDKPLYQSGLKQIKPSEFDSLVEEIWGSNFDSFKSGGKPIYVKNIGLGQVYKAPFEGNDFNSLGLEKDLDINEIPSMLNSVIPPTKNVTFTHRKTADADIYFISNQEAKEREFNFSFRINGMVPKIYNPVTNDTAALKSWSIKDGRTFFNLKLPANGSLFIIFEDKTELTQLQAGLNSNKFKTVQDISNNWQVQFDAANGGPSKAVAFKALTDWTKHPDSSIKYYSGTAIYSKTFTYKGDTKNAWIDLGGFSSMAEVKINGISCGTLWTAPHRLDISKVIKKGENKITIEVVNTWANRLIGDSKLPENKRLTKTTAPFRLEGKPLNPAGLFGPVVIQLEEK
;
A
#
# COMPACT_ATOMS: atom_id res chain seq x y z
N MET A 1 -46.19 -26.26 -34.53
CA MET A 1 -44.92 -25.52 -34.75
C MET A 1 -44.59 -24.40 -33.73
N LYS A 2 -45.24 -24.32 -32.55
CA LYS A 2 -44.98 -23.28 -31.51
C LYS A 2 -44.58 -23.75 -30.08
N PRO A 3 -44.55 -25.06 -29.70
CA PRO A 3 -44.06 -25.44 -28.37
C PRO A 3 -42.56 -25.81 -28.31
N ILE A 4 -41.96 -26.27 -29.42
CA ILE A 4 -40.57 -26.74 -29.45
C ILE A 4 -39.59 -25.55 -29.48
N LEU A 5 -39.88 -24.48 -30.22
CA LEU A 5 -39.06 -23.26 -30.19
C LEU A 5 -39.07 -22.58 -28.81
N LYS A 6 -40.18 -22.65 -28.04
CA LYS A 6 -40.25 -22.07 -26.69
C LYS A 6 -39.39 -22.86 -25.70
N LYS A 7 -39.31 -24.20 -25.81
CA LYS A 7 -38.41 -25.01 -24.98
C LYS A 7 -36.95 -24.87 -25.38
N ILE A 8 -36.63 -24.73 -26.67
CA ILE A 8 -35.26 -24.47 -27.13
C ILE A 8 -34.81 -23.05 -26.74
N PHE A 9 -35.70 -22.05 -26.79
CA PHE A 9 -35.39 -20.68 -26.36
C PHE A 9 -35.31 -20.56 -24.83
N LEU A 10 -36.11 -21.33 -24.06
CA LEU A 10 -35.98 -21.39 -22.60
C LEU A 10 -34.74 -22.19 -22.17
N PHE A 11 -34.34 -23.21 -22.92
CA PHE A 11 -33.09 -23.95 -22.69
C PHE A 11 -31.86 -23.10 -23.07
N PHE A 12 -31.92 -22.32 -24.16
CA PHE A 12 -30.90 -21.31 -24.47
C PHE A 12 -30.93 -20.13 -23.49
N LEU A 13 -32.08 -19.73 -22.94
CA LEU A 13 -32.12 -18.75 -21.85
C LEU A 13 -31.59 -19.34 -20.54
N LEU A 14 -31.83 -20.61 -20.21
CA LEU A 14 -31.23 -21.26 -19.03
C LEU A 14 -29.73 -21.55 -19.22
N CYS A 15 -29.27 -21.80 -20.45
CA CYS A 15 -27.85 -21.88 -20.79
C CYS A 15 -27.18 -20.50 -20.91
N ALA A 16 -27.93 -19.44 -21.26
CA ALA A 16 -27.46 -18.05 -21.26
C ALA A 16 -27.58 -17.37 -19.88
N PHE A 17 -28.45 -17.85 -18.99
CA PHE A 17 -28.48 -17.49 -17.56
C PHE A 17 -27.62 -18.41 -16.70
N SER A 18 -27.07 -19.48 -17.28
CA SER A 18 -25.80 -20.05 -16.86
C SER A 18 -24.68 -19.17 -17.42
N PHE A 19 -24.73 -17.86 -17.17
CA PHE A 19 -23.48 -17.11 -17.13
C PHE A 19 -22.68 -17.80 -16.05
N THR A 20 -21.71 -18.59 -16.51
CA THR A 20 -20.52 -18.92 -15.76
C THR A 20 -20.11 -17.65 -15.03
N LEU A 21 -20.40 -17.56 -13.74
CA LEU A 21 -19.51 -16.86 -12.85
C LEU A 21 -18.18 -17.58 -13.06
N ASN A 22 -17.35 -17.03 -13.95
CA ASN A 22 -15.94 -17.38 -14.03
C ASN A 22 -15.32 -16.89 -12.73
N ALA A 23 -15.64 -17.56 -11.62
CA ALA A 23 -14.77 -17.56 -10.47
C ALA A 23 -13.44 -18.08 -11.03
N GLN A 24 -12.41 -17.23 -11.02
CA GLN A 24 -11.06 -17.62 -11.36
C GLN A 24 -10.78 -18.92 -10.60
N GLN A 25 -10.49 -20.00 -11.33
CA GLN A 25 -10.20 -21.29 -10.74
C GLN A 25 -9.06 -21.13 -9.73
N ASN A 26 -9.04 -21.97 -8.70
CA ASN A 26 -7.89 -22.03 -7.79
C ASN A 26 -6.61 -22.15 -8.62
N GLU A 27 -5.74 -21.15 -8.50
CA GLU A 27 -4.45 -21.21 -9.14
C GLU A 27 -3.53 -22.13 -8.35
N ASN A 28 -2.33 -22.37 -8.88
CA ASN A 28 -1.26 -22.94 -8.08
C ASN A 28 -1.07 -22.07 -6.81
N SER A 29 -1.31 -22.66 -5.65
CA SER A 29 -1.27 -21.99 -4.34
C SER A 29 0.15 -21.84 -3.79
N LYS A 30 1.18 -22.22 -4.54
CA LYS A 30 2.58 -21.97 -4.16
C LYS A 30 2.93 -20.49 -4.30
N PRO A 31 3.71 -19.94 -3.36
CA PRO A 31 4.16 -18.56 -3.45
C PRO A 31 5.20 -18.37 -4.57
N TRP A 32 5.38 -17.10 -4.92
CA TRP A 32 6.35 -16.62 -5.90
C TRP A 32 7.40 -15.76 -5.21
N VAL A 33 8.40 -15.31 -5.96
CA VAL A 33 9.41 -14.35 -5.49
C VAL A 33 9.61 -13.24 -6.51
N PHE A 34 10.00 -12.06 -6.06
CA PHE A 34 10.73 -11.14 -6.92
C PHE A 34 12.17 -11.64 -7.04
N TRP A 35 12.65 -11.81 -8.28
CA TRP A 35 14.01 -12.28 -8.57
C TRP A 35 14.84 -11.18 -9.20
N TYR A 36 15.63 -10.51 -8.38
CA TYR A 36 16.35 -9.30 -8.77
C TYR A 36 17.76 -9.61 -9.27
N TRP A 37 18.06 -9.14 -10.48
CA TRP A 37 19.38 -9.12 -11.08
C TRP A 37 20.00 -7.73 -10.85
N VAL A 38 20.76 -7.60 -9.78
CA VAL A 38 21.26 -6.29 -9.31
C VAL A 38 22.58 -5.94 -9.99
N LYS A 39 22.66 -4.74 -10.58
CA LYS A 39 23.86 -4.11 -11.14
C LYS A 39 24.59 -4.97 -12.18
N GLY A 40 23.82 -5.74 -12.96
CA GLY A 40 24.34 -6.66 -13.98
C GLY A 40 25.20 -7.81 -13.42
N ALA A 41 25.18 -8.07 -12.12
CA ALA A 41 25.98 -9.11 -11.49
C ALA A 41 25.29 -10.48 -11.61
N VAL A 42 25.36 -11.12 -12.78
CA VAL A 42 24.61 -12.36 -13.09
C VAL A 42 25.51 -13.41 -13.72
N SER A 43 25.28 -14.69 -13.42
CA SER A 43 26.00 -15.82 -14.00
C SER A 43 25.08 -17.02 -14.25
N LYS A 44 25.41 -17.86 -15.24
CA LYS A 44 24.65 -19.11 -15.52
C LYS A 44 24.64 -20.05 -14.32
N ALA A 45 25.78 -20.23 -13.66
CA ALA A 45 25.88 -21.09 -12.47
C ALA A 45 25.00 -20.58 -11.32
N GLY A 46 24.95 -19.26 -11.12
CA GLY A 46 24.05 -18.63 -10.15
C GLY A 46 22.58 -18.81 -10.52
N ILE A 47 22.22 -18.64 -11.80
CA ILE A 47 20.85 -18.87 -12.32
C ILE A 47 20.38 -20.30 -12.04
N THR A 48 21.18 -21.31 -12.41
CA THR A 48 20.83 -22.72 -12.13
C THR A 48 20.66 -22.96 -10.63
N ALA A 49 21.61 -22.49 -9.80
CA ALA A 49 21.54 -22.66 -8.36
C ALA A 49 20.31 -21.98 -7.73
N ASP A 50 19.93 -20.80 -8.22
CA ASP A 50 18.75 -20.07 -7.75
C ASP A 50 17.46 -20.81 -8.08
N LEU A 51 17.28 -21.20 -9.35
CA LEU A 51 16.05 -21.85 -9.78
C LEU A 51 15.91 -23.26 -9.17
N GLU A 52 17.00 -24.01 -9.00
CA GLU A 52 16.98 -25.28 -8.28
C GLU A 52 16.65 -25.10 -6.79
N ALA A 53 17.17 -24.06 -6.16
CA ALA A 53 16.84 -23.70 -4.79
C ALA A 53 15.35 -23.34 -4.64
N MET A 54 14.83 -22.49 -5.54
CA MET A 54 13.40 -22.13 -5.61
C MET A 54 12.53 -23.38 -5.75
N LYS A 55 12.87 -24.25 -6.71
CA LYS A 55 12.14 -25.50 -6.95
C LYS A 55 12.11 -26.41 -5.72
N THR A 56 13.26 -26.59 -5.07
CA THR A 56 13.44 -27.45 -3.89
C THR A 56 12.58 -26.97 -2.72
N ASN A 57 12.47 -25.66 -2.54
CA ASN A 57 11.69 -25.05 -1.47
C ASN A 57 10.21 -24.86 -1.79
N GLY A 58 9.74 -25.27 -2.97
CA GLY A 58 8.32 -25.19 -3.32
C GLY A 58 7.87 -23.83 -3.86
N ILE A 59 8.80 -22.96 -4.28
CA ILE A 59 8.47 -21.75 -5.03
C ILE A 59 8.00 -22.16 -6.45
N ALA A 60 6.91 -21.55 -6.93
CA ALA A 60 6.33 -21.90 -8.23
C ALA A 60 6.73 -20.97 -9.37
N GLY A 61 7.15 -19.75 -9.07
CA GLY A 61 7.61 -18.81 -10.07
C GLY A 61 8.33 -17.61 -9.51
N ALA A 62 8.89 -16.81 -10.42
CA ALA A 62 9.67 -15.64 -10.11
C ALA A 62 9.37 -14.50 -11.10
N TYR A 63 9.25 -13.27 -10.59
CA TYR A 63 9.32 -12.07 -11.43
C TYR A 63 10.78 -11.70 -11.66
N LEU A 64 11.30 -11.96 -12.86
CA LEU A 64 12.66 -11.59 -13.24
C LEU A 64 12.70 -10.09 -13.53
N MET A 65 13.44 -9.35 -12.69
CA MET A 65 13.60 -7.90 -12.81
C MET A 65 15.07 -7.54 -12.67
N SER A 66 15.58 -6.72 -13.59
CA SER A 66 16.95 -6.21 -13.51
C SER A 66 16.93 -4.85 -12.82
N ILE A 67 17.85 -4.63 -11.88
CA ILE A 67 17.88 -3.42 -11.05
C ILE A 67 19.26 -2.78 -11.18
N GLN A 68 19.29 -1.55 -11.71
CA GLN A 68 20.46 -0.70 -11.93
C GLN A 68 21.45 -1.26 -12.97
N GLY A 69 22.32 -0.37 -13.46
CA GLY A 69 23.49 -0.74 -14.27
C GLY A 69 24.69 -1.14 -13.39
N PRO A 70 25.78 -1.65 -13.98
CA PRO A 70 26.97 -2.01 -13.22
C PRO A 70 27.63 -0.79 -12.55
N ASP A 71 28.13 -1.00 -11.33
CA ASP A 71 29.02 -0.05 -10.66
C ASP A 71 30.33 0.11 -11.44
N LYS A 72 31.07 1.20 -11.17
CA LYS A 72 32.40 1.44 -11.78
C LYS A 72 33.34 0.24 -11.63
N THR A 73 33.29 -0.41 -10.47
CA THR A 73 33.93 -1.70 -10.21
C THR A 73 32.82 -2.72 -10.00
N PRO A 74 32.49 -3.55 -11.00
CA PRO A 74 31.35 -4.43 -10.90
C PRO A 74 31.60 -5.52 -9.86
N VAL A 75 30.56 -5.86 -9.09
CA VAL A 75 30.61 -6.93 -8.08
C VAL A 75 30.93 -8.28 -8.72
N TYR A 76 30.51 -8.50 -9.97
CA TYR A 76 30.79 -9.67 -10.80
C TYR A 76 31.19 -9.22 -12.21
N ALA A 77 32.26 -9.81 -12.76
CA ALA A 77 32.83 -9.42 -14.06
C ALA A 77 32.93 -10.62 -15.03
N PRO A 78 32.63 -10.44 -16.32
CA PRO A 78 32.05 -9.23 -16.91
C PRO A 78 30.59 -9.02 -16.47
N PRO A 79 30.11 -7.78 -16.27
CA PRO A 79 28.72 -7.52 -15.93
C PRO A 79 27.81 -7.73 -17.14
N ALA A 80 26.60 -8.23 -16.91
CA ALA A 80 25.54 -8.38 -17.90
C ALA A 80 24.70 -7.10 -17.98
N ILE A 81 25.04 -6.20 -18.91
CA ILE A 81 24.32 -4.94 -19.12
C ILE A 81 23.00 -5.24 -19.86
N GLN A 82 21.88 -4.74 -19.35
CA GLN A 82 20.56 -4.94 -19.93
C GLN A 82 20.50 -4.55 -21.40
N LEU A 83 19.68 -5.26 -22.18
CA LEU A 83 19.52 -5.14 -23.65
C LEU A 83 20.74 -5.57 -24.51
N THR A 84 21.89 -5.87 -23.91
CA THR A 84 23.02 -6.45 -24.67
C THR A 84 22.74 -7.90 -25.08
N PRO A 85 23.36 -8.41 -26.16
CA PRO A 85 23.25 -9.82 -26.54
C PRO A 85 23.65 -10.78 -25.41
N GLU A 86 24.62 -10.40 -24.58
CA GLU A 86 25.10 -11.20 -23.44
C GLU A 86 24.02 -11.32 -22.35
N TRP A 87 23.32 -10.22 -22.04
CA TRP A 87 22.22 -10.24 -21.08
C TRP A 87 21.03 -11.04 -21.60
N TRP A 88 20.64 -10.88 -22.87
CA TRP A 88 19.57 -11.68 -23.47
C TRP A 88 19.86 -13.18 -23.44
N LYS A 89 21.12 -13.60 -23.71
CA LYS A 89 21.53 -15.00 -23.57
C LYS A 89 21.39 -15.55 -22.15
N LEU A 90 21.52 -14.70 -21.12
CA LEU A 90 21.29 -15.10 -19.73
C LEU A 90 19.79 -15.21 -19.43
N VAL A 91 18.97 -14.31 -19.97
CA VAL A 91 17.50 -14.37 -19.86
C VAL A 91 16.96 -15.63 -20.53
N GLU A 92 17.41 -15.94 -21.75
CA GLU A 92 17.10 -17.19 -22.47
C GLU A 92 17.48 -18.42 -21.62
N PHE A 93 18.70 -18.43 -21.07
CA PHE A 93 19.16 -19.51 -20.20
C PHE A 93 18.29 -19.67 -18.94
N ALA A 94 17.87 -18.57 -18.32
CA ALA A 94 16.97 -18.61 -17.16
C ALA A 94 15.59 -19.16 -17.53
N MET A 95 15.06 -18.82 -18.70
CA MET A 95 13.81 -19.37 -19.22
C MET A 95 13.90 -20.87 -19.50
N ASP A 96 15.02 -21.33 -20.07
CA ASP A 96 15.27 -22.76 -20.31
C ASP A 96 15.40 -23.56 -19.01
N GLU A 97 16.10 -23.01 -18.01
CA GLU A 97 16.20 -23.63 -16.69
C GLU A 97 14.86 -23.66 -15.96
N ALA A 98 14.07 -22.58 -16.05
CA ALA A 98 12.72 -22.55 -15.53
C ALA A 98 11.82 -23.60 -16.22
N LYS A 99 11.94 -23.78 -17.55
CA LYS A 99 11.28 -24.84 -18.29
C LYS A 99 11.68 -26.22 -17.77
N ARG A 100 12.98 -26.50 -17.61
CA ARG A 100 13.53 -27.76 -17.09
C ARG A 100 12.95 -28.09 -15.71
N LEU A 101 12.80 -27.09 -14.86
CA LEU A 101 12.33 -27.24 -13.48
C LEU A 101 10.81 -27.12 -13.32
N ASN A 102 10.08 -26.81 -14.40
CA ASN A 102 8.65 -26.49 -14.40
C ASN A 102 8.32 -25.35 -13.42
N LEU A 103 9.07 -24.25 -13.54
CA LEU A 103 8.83 -22.96 -12.88
C LEU A 103 8.23 -21.98 -13.89
N LYS A 104 7.50 -20.99 -13.38
CA LYS A 104 7.00 -19.86 -14.16
C LYS A 104 7.87 -18.63 -13.98
N ILE A 105 7.95 -17.81 -15.00
CA ILE A 105 8.62 -16.51 -14.97
C ILE A 105 7.57 -15.45 -15.32
N GLY A 106 7.60 -14.34 -14.59
CA GLY A 106 7.02 -13.09 -15.03
C GLY A 106 8.10 -12.06 -15.28
N MET A 107 7.80 -11.02 -16.05
CA MET A 107 8.68 -9.87 -16.22
C MET A 107 7.87 -8.58 -16.10
N HIS A 108 8.53 -7.56 -15.56
CA HIS A 108 8.00 -6.22 -15.43
C HIS A 108 7.89 -5.52 -16.80
N VAL A 109 7.11 -4.43 -16.90
CA VAL A 109 6.89 -3.66 -18.14
C VAL A 109 8.11 -2.84 -18.59
N SER A 110 9.12 -2.67 -17.73
CA SER A 110 10.39 -2.01 -18.06
C SER A 110 11.58 -2.59 -17.29
N ASP A 111 12.79 -2.17 -17.64
CA ASP A 111 14.00 -2.33 -16.81
C ASP A 111 13.88 -1.49 -15.53
N GLY A 112 14.51 -1.91 -14.44
CA GLY A 112 14.29 -1.35 -13.12
C GLY A 112 13.01 -1.85 -12.46
N PHE A 113 12.66 -1.25 -11.32
CA PHE A 113 11.42 -1.60 -10.60
C PHE A 113 10.18 -0.89 -11.17
N ALA A 114 10.34 0.29 -11.79
CA ALA A 114 9.20 1.10 -12.19
C ALA A 114 9.59 2.26 -13.12
N LEU A 115 8.65 2.80 -13.91
CA LEU A 115 7.37 2.16 -14.22
C LEU A 115 7.38 1.65 -15.64
N ALA A 116 7.22 2.54 -16.62
CA ALA A 116 7.00 2.19 -18.02
C ALA A 116 7.87 3.05 -18.94
N GLY A 117 9.17 3.11 -18.63
CA GLY A 117 10.16 3.87 -19.37
C GLY A 117 11.14 3.02 -20.19
N GLY A 118 11.81 3.67 -21.13
CA GLY A 118 12.85 3.05 -21.94
C GLY A 118 13.52 4.02 -22.93
N PRO A 119 14.70 3.67 -23.47
CA PRO A 119 15.48 4.55 -24.34
C PRO A 119 14.81 4.84 -25.69
N TRP A 120 13.77 4.09 -26.05
CA TRP A 120 12.93 4.29 -27.24
C TRP A 120 11.83 5.35 -27.06
N ILE A 121 11.59 5.82 -25.84
CA ILE A 121 10.61 6.87 -25.56
C ILE A 121 11.25 8.24 -25.75
N THR A 122 10.80 8.97 -26.77
CA THR A 122 11.23 10.36 -27.01
C THR A 122 10.44 11.34 -26.13
N PRO A 123 10.88 12.60 -25.98
CA PRO A 123 10.14 13.60 -25.20
C PRO A 123 8.69 13.82 -25.68
N GLU A 124 8.40 13.64 -26.97
CA GLU A 124 7.07 13.70 -27.57
C GLU A 124 6.16 12.55 -27.12
N LEU A 125 6.76 11.37 -26.89
CA LEU A 125 6.08 10.13 -26.48
C LEU A 125 6.11 9.93 -24.96
N SER A 126 6.74 10.85 -24.23
CA SER A 126 6.87 10.84 -22.77
C SER A 126 5.61 11.40 -22.09
N MET A 127 5.47 11.18 -20.78
CA MET A 127 4.47 11.86 -19.94
C MET A 127 4.51 13.39 -20.14
N GLN A 128 3.37 14.04 -20.35
CA GLN A 128 3.29 15.47 -20.70
C GLN A 128 2.69 16.32 -19.57
N LYS A 129 3.25 17.52 -19.36
CA LYS A 129 2.70 18.55 -18.47
C LYS A 129 2.40 19.86 -19.18
N VAL A 130 1.34 20.54 -18.77
CA VAL A 130 1.04 21.92 -19.21
C VAL A 130 2.04 22.88 -18.58
N VAL A 131 2.62 23.76 -19.40
CA VAL A 131 3.55 24.82 -19.00
C VAL A 131 3.14 26.14 -19.62
N TRP A 132 3.55 27.26 -19.03
CA TRP A 132 3.14 28.58 -19.52
C TRP A 132 4.19 29.66 -19.30
N SER A 133 3.96 30.79 -19.97
CA SER A 133 4.66 32.05 -19.73
C SER A 133 3.66 33.20 -19.82
N LYS A 134 3.91 34.27 -19.06
CA LYS A 134 3.06 35.47 -19.01
C LYS A 134 3.84 36.70 -19.48
N LEU A 135 3.17 37.61 -20.18
CA LEU A 135 3.69 38.94 -20.53
C LEU A 135 2.59 39.98 -20.34
N ASN A 136 2.85 41.04 -19.57
CA ASN A 136 1.91 42.14 -19.39
C ASN A 136 2.21 43.29 -20.35
N VAL A 137 1.17 43.88 -20.94
CA VAL A 137 1.26 44.97 -21.92
C VAL A 137 0.19 46.04 -21.64
N ASN A 138 0.56 47.32 -21.70
CA ASN A 138 -0.35 48.44 -21.38
C ASN A 138 -0.83 49.20 -22.63
N HIS A 139 -0.17 48.99 -23.78
CA HIS A 139 -0.56 49.43 -25.13
C HIS A 139 0.52 48.92 -26.11
N SER A 140 0.21 48.02 -27.05
CA SER A 140 1.20 47.57 -28.04
C SER A 140 0.91 48.16 -29.43
N SER A 141 1.80 49.02 -29.92
CA SER A 141 1.77 49.52 -31.31
C SER A 141 2.69 48.72 -32.26
N GLY A 142 3.28 47.61 -31.81
CA GLY A 142 4.27 46.82 -32.56
C GLY A 142 4.24 45.29 -32.31
N LYS A 143 5.17 44.58 -32.98
CA LYS A 143 5.38 43.12 -32.92
C LYS A 143 5.76 42.71 -31.49
N ILE A 144 4.93 41.91 -30.81
CA ILE A 144 5.19 41.45 -29.43
C ILE A 144 5.98 40.16 -29.48
N ASN A 145 7.12 40.07 -28.80
CA ASN A 145 7.85 38.81 -28.66
C ASN A 145 7.40 38.11 -27.37
N LEU A 146 6.83 36.90 -27.48
CA LEU A 146 6.37 36.18 -26.29
C LEU A 146 7.49 35.29 -25.75
N PRO A 147 7.74 35.31 -24.43
CA PRO A 147 8.67 34.36 -23.83
C PRO A 147 8.25 32.93 -24.18
N LYS A 148 9.22 32.06 -24.47
CA LYS A 148 8.96 30.63 -24.58
C LYS A 148 8.80 30.07 -23.15
N PRO A 149 7.74 29.29 -22.85
CA PRO A 149 7.63 28.60 -21.58
C PRO A 149 8.80 27.67 -21.26
N GLU A 150 8.85 27.20 -20.01
CA GLU A 150 9.75 26.12 -19.59
C GLU A 150 9.63 24.94 -20.56
N HIS A 151 10.75 24.31 -20.87
CA HIS A 151 10.81 23.15 -21.73
C HIS A 151 11.87 22.19 -21.20
N GLN A 152 11.57 20.90 -21.23
CA GLN A 152 12.45 19.83 -20.79
C GLN A 152 12.85 18.98 -21.99
N GLU A 153 14.04 18.38 -21.93
CA GLU A 153 14.55 17.53 -23.01
C GLU A 153 14.54 18.22 -24.40
N ASN A 154 14.73 19.55 -24.42
CA ASN A 154 14.64 20.40 -25.60
C ASN A 154 13.29 20.33 -26.36
N TYR A 155 12.24 19.82 -25.74
CA TYR A 155 10.93 19.63 -26.35
C TYR A 155 9.88 20.59 -25.79
N TYR A 156 9.10 21.20 -26.69
CA TYR A 156 7.99 22.08 -26.35
C TYR A 156 7.04 22.22 -27.53
N GLN A 157 5.73 22.21 -27.24
CA GLN A 157 4.70 22.50 -28.22
C GLN A 157 3.69 23.51 -27.66
N ASP A 158 3.33 24.51 -28.46
CA ASP A 158 2.25 25.45 -28.12
C ASP A 158 0.89 24.73 -28.10
N ILE A 159 0.05 25.06 -27.12
CA ILE A 159 -1.36 24.65 -27.05
C ILE A 159 -2.24 25.82 -27.48
N ALA A 160 -2.07 26.97 -26.82
CA ALA A 160 -2.88 28.15 -27.06
C ALA A 160 -2.22 29.43 -26.52
N VAL A 161 -2.58 30.56 -27.11
CA VAL A 161 -2.23 31.89 -26.62
C VAL A 161 -3.50 32.64 -26.26
N TYR A 162 -3.52 33.26 -25.08
CA TYR A 162 -4.65 34.05 -24.59
C TYR A 162 -4.22 35.48 -24.28
N ALA A 163 -5.14 36.42 -24.40
CA ALA A 163 -5.04 37.73 -23.76
C ALA A 163 -6.28 38.00 -22.91
N TYR A 164 -6.09 38.55 -21.73
CA TYR A 164 -7.18 38.95 -20.83
C TYR A 164 -6.84 40.24 -20.09
N PRO A 165 -7.84 41.01 -19.60
CA PRO A 165 -7.59 42.16 -18.76
C PRO A 165 -6.72 41.76 -17.58
N SER A 166 -5.64 42.49 -17.36
CA SER A 166 -4.68 42.17 -16.30
C SER A 166 -5.37 42.07 -14.94
N PRO A 167 -5.15 40.98 -14.19
CA PRO A 167 -5.68 40.84 -12.83
C PRO A 167 -5.23 41.99 -11.93
N VAL A 168 -6.02 42.26 -10.90
CA VAL A 168 -5.66 43.22 -9.85
C VAL A 168 -4.32 42.81 -9.25
N ASP A 169 -3.42 43.79 -9.12
CA ASP A 169 -2.07 43.60 -8.55
C ASP A 169 -1.22 42.52 -9.26
N VAL A 170 -1.46 42.29 -10.55
CA VAL A 170 -0.58 41.44 -11.38
C VAL A 170 0.87 41.96 -11.32
N ASN A 171 1.84 41.04 -11.23
CA ASN A 171 3.27 41.35 -11.03
C ASN A 171 3.61 42.11 -9.72
N VAL A 172 2.68 42.25 -8.77
CA VAL A 172 2.97 42.80 -7.45
C VAL A 172 3.26 41.64 -6.50
N SER A 173 4.53 41.41 -6.18
CA SER A 173 4.95 40.38 -5.22
C SER A 173 6.20 40.81 -4.45
N THR A 174 6.65 39.98 -3.51
CA THR A 174 7.91 40.20 -2.79
C THR A 174 9.16 40.13 -3.68
N ARG A 175 9.00 39.78 -4.97
CA ARG A 175 10.06 39.89 -5.99
C ARG A 175 10.14 41.27 -6.63
N THR A 176 9.04 42.03 -6.66
CA THR A 176 8.98 43.38 -7.26
C THR A 176 8.93 44.48 -6.21
N ILE A 177 8.30 44.20 -5.06
CA ILE A 177 8.32 45.02 -3.86
C ILE A 177 9.07 44.24 -2.78
N VAL A 178 10.40 44.35 -2.80
CA VAL A 178 11.27 43.57 -1.91
C VAL A 178 11.15 44.10 -0.47
N PRO A 179 10.65 43.29 0.49
CA PRO A 179 10.56 43.70 1.88
C PRO A 179 11.92 43.52 2.59
N LYS A 180 12.07 44.17 3.73
CA LYS A 180 13.13 43.83 4.69
C LYS A 180 12.73 42.54 5.41
N ILE A 181 13.60 41.53 5.34
CA ILE A 181 13.34 40.20 5.93
C ILE A 181 14.25 39.98 7.13
N THR A 182 13.67 39.57 8.26
CA THR A 182 14.39 39.18 9.47
C THR A 182 13.84 37.87 10.03
N ALA A 183 14.66 37.15 10.80
CA ALA A 183 14.22 35.97 11.54
C ALA A 183 14.41 36.19 13.04
N SER A 184 13.46 35.73 13.85
CA SER A 184 13.47 35.91 15.31
C SER A 184 14.64 35.20 16.00
N ASN A 185 15.23 34.21 15.34
CA ASN A 185 16.41 33.46 15.81
C ASN A 185 17.74 34.04 15.29
N GLY A 186 17.71 35.17 14.57
CA GLY A 186 18.90 35.82 14.00
C GLY A 186 19.48 35.15 12.76
N ALA A 187 18.88 34.08 12.24
CA ALA A 187 19.34 33.44 11.01
C ALA A 187 19.04 34.30 9.76
N ASP A 188 19.90 34.21 8.75
CA ASP A 188 19.70 34.91 7.48
C ASP A 188 18.54 34.28 6.69
N ALA A 189 17.47 35.05 6.53
CA ALA A 189 16.28 34.68 5.77
C ALA A 189 16.12 35.54 4.49
N THR A 190 17.08 36.39 4.16
CA THR A 190 16.98 37.33 3.02
C THR A 190 16.92 36.63 1.66
N GLY A 191 17.40 35.38 1.58
CA GLY A 191 17.34 34.55 0.38
C GLY A 191 15.93 34.09 -0.01
N LEU A 192 14.95 34.12 0.90
CA LEU A 192 13.61 33.53 0.69
C LEU A 192 12.79 34.17 -0.44
N VAL A 193 13.15 35.38 -0.87
CA VAL A 193 12.48 36.11 -1.96
C VAL A 193 13.37 36.29 -3.19
N GLN A 194 14.60 35.76 -3.15
CA GLN A 194 15.55 35.91 -4.25
C GLN A 194 15.24 34.92 -5.37
N VAL A 195 15.19 35.43 -6.60
CA VAL A 195 15.01 34.61 -7.80
C VAL A 195 16.22 33.68 -7.95
N GLY A 196 15.95 32.37 -8.10
CA GLY A 196 17.00 31.37 -8.26
C GLY A 196 17.72 30.96 -6.97
N ASN A 197 17.22 31.37 -5.79
CA ASN A 197 17.76 30.87 -4.52
C ASN A 197 17.68 29.34 -4.45
N LYS A 198 18.76 28.72 -3.98
CA LYS A 198 18.87 27.27 -3.74
C LYS A 198 19.21 26.96 -2.28
N LYS A 199 19.52 27.98 -1.47
CA LYS A 199 19.87 27.80 -0.06
C LYS A 199 18.60 27.71 0.77
N SER A 200 18.55 26.74 1.67
CA SER A 200 17.42 26.59 2.59
C SER A 200 17.62 27.44 3.84
N PHE A 201 16.61 28.23 4.21
CA PHE A 201 16.39 28.66 5.58
C PHE A 201 15.81 27.47 6.36
N GLY A 202 16.31 27.22 7.58
CA GLY A 202 15.79 26.12 8.38
C GLY A 202 15.87 26.38 9.88
N SER A 203 14.96 25.74 10.63
CA SER A 203 14.93 25.81 12.08
C SER A 203 14.42 24.51 12.70
N ASN A 204 15.03 24.11 13.81
CA ASN A 204 14.52 23.05 14.67
C ASN A 204 13.73 23.60 15.87
N GLU A 205 13.89 24.88 16.18
CA GLU A 205 13.22 25.57 17.29
C GLU A 205 12.14 26.52 16.77
N PRO A 206 11.11 26.83 17.59
CA PRO A 206 10.12 27.82 17.22
C PRO A 206 10.75 29.15 16.85
N CYS A 207 10.35 29.71 15.72
CA CYS A 207 10.83 31.00 15.23
C CYS A 207 9.79 31.64 14.34
N TYR A 208 9.93 32.94 14.06
CA TYR A 208 9.20 33.58 12.97
C TYR A 208 10.16 34.20 11.95
N VAL A 209 9.73 34.21 10.69
CA VAL A 209 10.32 35.05 9.64
C VAL A 209 9.40 36.24 9.42
N GLN A 210 9.92 37.46 9.56
CA GLN A 210 9.19 38.70 9.40
C GLN A 210 9.52 39.37 8.07
N TYR A 211 8.49 39.82 7.38
CA TYR A 211 8.54 40.60 6.13
C TYR A 211 8.02 42.00 6.47
N GLU A 212 8.89 43.01 6.37
CA GLU A 212 8.58 44.41 6.64
C GLU A 212 8.57 45.20 5.32
N PHE A 213 7.44 45.81 5.00
CA PHE A 213 7.24 46.63 3.82
C PHE A 213 7.22 48.12 4.18
N GLU A 214 7.78 48.98 3.32
CA GLU A 214 7.76 50.43 3.51
C GLU A 214 6.33 51.00 3.56
N LYS A 215 5.45 50.45 2.70
CA LYS A 215 4.02 50.76 2.59
C LYS A 215 3.20 49.50 2.83
N PRO A 216 1.94 49.61 3.29
CA PRO A 216 1.08 48.44 3.44
C PRO A 216 1.00 47.64 2.14
N PHE A 217 1.23 46.34 2.24
CA PHE A 217 1.16 45.38 1.14
C PHE A 217 -0.10 44.52 1.29
N THR A 218 -0.86 44.38 0.21
CA THR A 218 -2.01 43.47 0.17
C THR A 218 -1.56 42.10 -0.32
N CYS A 219 -1.50 41.13 0.58
CA CYS A 219 -1.20 39.74 0.27
C CYS A 219 -2.51 38.98 -0.01
N ARG A 220 -2.53 38.21 -1.10
CA ARG A 220 -3.63 37.30 -1.45
C ARG A 220 -3.14 35.85 -1.58
N THR A 221 -1.89 35.65 -1.97
CA THR A 221 -1.30 34.33 -2.18
C THR A 221 0.10 34.23 -1.61
N ILE A 222 0.44 33.03 -1.13
CA ILE A 222 1.76 32.68 -0.60
C ILE A 222 2.27 31.45 -1.34
N THR A 223 3.40 31.55 -2.02
CA THR A 223 4.01 30.42 -2.73
C THR A 223 5.24 29.93 -1.98
N ILE A 224 5.25 28.64 -1.66
CA ILE A 224 6.30 27.99 -0.89
C ILE A 224 7.07 27.03 -1.79
N LYS A 225 8.38 27.24 -1.86
CA LYS A 225 9.33 26.32 -2.48
C LYS A 225 10.17 25.64 -1.41
N ILE A 226 10.33 24.33 -1.54
CA ILE A 226 11.08 23.49 -0.60
C ILE A 226 12.16 22.70 -1.33
N SER A 227 13.13 22.17 -0.58
CA SER A 227 14.14 21.23 -1.09
C SER A 227 13.81 19.84 -0.56
N GLY A 228 13.44 18.91 -1.44
CA GLY A 228 12.81 17.65 -1.05
C GLY A 228 11.44 17.91 -0.42
N ASN A 229 11.02 17.08 0.53
CA ASN A 229 9.73 17.21 1.21
C ASN A 229 9.87 17.92 2.58
N ASN A 230 8.96 18.83 2.92
CA ASN A 230 8.93 19.49 4.24
C ASN A 230 7.51 19.86 4.68
N TYR A 231 6.94 19.04 5.57
CA TYR A 231 5.60 19.25 6.11
C TYR A 231 5.45 20.56 6.90
N GLN A 232 6.48 20.93 7.67
CA GLN A 232 6.42 22.10 8.55
C GLN A 232 6.37 23.43 7.77
N ALA A 233 7.00 23.47 6.59
CA ALA A 233 6.90 24.61 5.68
C ALA A 233 5.47 24.91 5.25
N GLN A 234 4.62 23.89 5.10
CA GLN A 234 3.25 24.03 4.61
C GLN A 234 2.23 24.39 5.70
N ARG A 235 2.70 24.71 6.91
CA ARG A 235 1.88 24.91 8.10
C ARG A 235 2.26 26.13 8.93
N LEU A 236 2.89 27.11 8.32
CA LEU A 236 3.29 28.33 9.03
C LEU A 236 2.03 29.05 9.54
N ALA A 237 2.04 29.44 10.82
CA ALA A 237 1.04 30.36 11.34
C ALA A 237 1.36 31.78 10.87
N ILE A 238 0.34 32.59 10.64
CA ILE A 238 0.51 33.93 10.07
C ILE A 238 -0.02 34.96 11.04
N GLU A 239 0.85 35.93 11.37
CA GLU A 239 0.48 37.14 12.06
C GLU A 239 0.80 38.36 11.20
N VAL A 240 -0.01 39.40 11.34
CA VAL A 240 0.20 40.66 10.63
C VAL A 240 0.12 41.86 11.56
N SER A 241 0.81 42.94 11.20
CA SER A 241 0.79 44.19 11.95
C SER A 241 0.90 45.40 11.02
N ASP A 242 0.29 46.51 11.42
CA ASP A 242 0.36 47.79 10.72
C ASP A 242 1.44 48.72 11.31
N ASP A 243 1.78 48.53 12.60
CA ASP A 243 2.71 49.37 13.37
C ASP A 243 4.00 48.65 13.77
N GLY A 244 4.10 47.34 13.53
CA GLY A 244 5.26 46.50 13.88
C GLY A 244 5.32 46.12 15.35
N LYS A 245 4.29 46.45 16.14
CA LYS A 245 4.20 46.20 17.59
C LYS A 245 3.02 45.31 17.93
N ASN A 246 1.84 45.67 17.43
CA ASN A 246 0.59 44.96 17.67
C ASN A 246 0.35 43.96 16.54
N PHE A 247 0.52 42.67 16.83
CA PHE A 247 0.31 41.60 15.86
C PHE A 247 -1.05 40.93 16.09
N ARG A 248 -1.76 40.66 14.99
CA ARG A 248 -3.01 39.88 14.98
C ARG A 248 -2.81 38.63 14.14
N SER A 249 -3.30 37.49 14.62
CA SER A 249 -3.29 36.26 13.83
C SER A 249 -4.34 36.33 12.72
N ILE A 250 -3.99 35.80 11.55
CA ILE A 250 -4.93 35.57 10.44
C ILE A 250 -5.10 34.07 10.14
N GLY A 251 -4.65 33.21 11.06
CA GLY A 251 -4.75 31.75 10.94
C GLY A 251 -3.42 31.07 10.63
N ARG A 252 -3.51 29.85 10.08
CA ARG A 252 -2.39 28.97 9.77
C ARG A 252 -2.57 28.35 8.40
N LEU A 253 -1.48 28.18 7.66
CA LEU A 253 -1.48 27.44 6.41
C LEU A 253 -1.89 25.98 6.63
N GLU A 254 -2.69 25.44 5.71
CA GLU A 254 -3.11 24.03 5.73
C GLU A 254 -2.31 23.24 4.70
N ALA A 255 -1.53 22.27 5.16
CA ALA A 255 -0.79 21.39 4.25
C ALA A 255 -1.78 20.57 3.38
N PRO A 256 -1.54 20.44 2.06
CA PRO A 256 -2.26 19.46 1.25
C PRO A 256 -2.03 18.06 1.81
N ARG A 257 -2.96 17.14 1.54
CA ARG A 257 -2.61 15.71 1.53
C ARG A 257 -1.69 15.48 0.35
N HIS A 258 -0.65 14.68 0.51
CA HIS A 258 0.34 14.42 -0.53
C HIS A 258 1.06 13.09 -0.28
N GLY A 259 1.47 12.43 -1.36
CA GLY A 259 2.28 11.22 -1.32
C GLY A 259 3.76 11.52 -1.08
N TRP A 260 4.60 10.49 -1.24
CA TRP A 260 6.05 10.60 -1.05
C TRP A 260 6.74 11.33 -2.24
N GLN A 261 6.17 11.26 -3.45
CA GLN A 261 6.70 11.91 -4.66
C GLN A 261 6.07 13.30 -4.90
N ASP A 262 6.36 14.25 -4.01
CA ASP A 262 5.70 15.58 -3.97
C ASP A 262 6.62 16.76 -4.37
N THR A 263 7.71 16.49 -5.09
CA THR A 263 8.77 17.49 -5.36
C THR A 263 8.66 18.19 -6.70
N ASP A 264 7.75 17.76 -7.58
CA ASP A 264 7.67 18.27 -8.96
C ASP A 264 7.09 19.68 -9.05
N GLU A 265 6.33 20.10 -8.03
CA GLU A 265 5.61 21.37 -8.00
C GLU A 265 5.77 22.09 -6.66
N ASP A 266 5.83 23.42 -6.71
CA ASP A 266 5.74 24.29 -5.53
C ASP A 266 4.32 24.20 -4.91
N VAL A 267 4.09 24.85 -3.75
CA VAL A 267 2.76 24.90 -3.11
C VAL A 267 2.29 26.34 -2.99
N THR A 268 1.17 26.67 -3.64
CA THR A 268 0.52 27.98 -3.53
C THR A 268 -0.63 27.95 -2.53
N HIS A 269 -0.60 28.80 -1.51
CA HIS A 269 -1.68 28.97 -0.53
C HIS A 269 -2.42 30.27 -0.79
N SER A 270 -3.75 30.21 -0.94
CA SER A 270 -4.59 31.41 -0.99
C SER A 270 -5.05 31.79 0.41
N ILE A 271 -4.96 33.07 0.74
CA ILE A 271 -5.44 33.61 2.02
C ILE A 271 -6.58 34.60 1.78
N VAL A 272 -7.34 34.89 2.83
CA VAL A 272 -8.24 36.05 2.80
C VAL A 272 -7.39 37.30 2.56
N PRO A 273 -7.71 38.13 1.55
CA PRO A 273 -6.90 39.29 1.19
C PRO A 273 -6.57 40.14 2.41
N THR A 274 -5.28 40.25 2.72
CA THR A 274 -4.81 40.89 3.96
C THR A 274 -3.84 42.01 3.64
N THR A 275 -4.16 43.22 4.08
CA THR A 275 -3.30 44.40 3.94
C THR A 275 -2.60 44.70 5.27
N ALA A 276 -1.27 44.75 5.26
CA ALA A 276 -0.46 45.08 6.42
C ALA A 276 0.95 45.57 6.03
N LYS A 277 1.68 46.20 6.95
CA LYS A 277 3.10 46.54 6.75
C LYS A 277 4.05 45.41 7.16
N TYR A 278 3.64 44.59 8.12
CA TYR A 278 4.46 43.52 8.68
C TYR A 278 3.70 42.20 8.57
N PHE A 279 4.36 41.17 8.03
CA PHE A 279 3.87 39.80 8.00
C PHE A 279 4.87 38.91 8.74
N ARG A 280 4.41 38.10 9.69
CA ARG A 280 5.20 37.08 10.38
C ARG A 280 4.72 35.69 10.01
N PHE A 281 5.66 34.85 9.59
CA PHE A 281 5.46 33.43 9.35
C PHE A 281 6.08 32.64 10.48
N ILE A 282 5.23 32.12 11.34
CA ILE A 282 5.60 31.49 12.60
C ILE A 282 5.68 29.98 12.38
N TYR A 283 6.84 29.44 12.68
CA TYR A 283 7.09 28.02 12.76
C TYR A 283 7.08 27.58 14.22
N ASP A 284 6.31 26.52 14.49
CA ASP A 284 6.34 25.73 15.70
C ASP A 284 5.86 24.32 15.37
N LYS A 285 6.16 23.36 16.26
CA LYS A 285 5.84 21.95 16.06
C LYS A 285 4.41 21.58 16.50
N LYS A 286 3.76 22.43 17.30
CA LYS A 286 2.51 22.11 17.99
C LYS A 286 1.41 21.84 16.98
N GLY A 287 0.61 20.81 17.26
CA GLY A 287 -0.51 20.40 16.40
C GLY A 287 -0.08 19.81 15.06
N SER A 288 1.17 19.33 14.96
CA SER A 288 1.61 18.53 13.81
C SER A 288 0.84 17.21 13.78
N GLU A 289 0.09 16.96 12.72
CA GLU A 289 -0.39 15.61 12.41
C GLU A 289 0.78 14.60 12.28
N PRO A 290 0.67 13.38 12.81
CA PRO A 290 1.64 12.31 12.54
C PRO A 290 1.67 11.92 11.06
N GLY A 291 2.80 11.36 10.62
CA GLY A 291 2.96 10.88 9.23
C GLY A 291 2.01 9.76 8.84
N ALA A 292 1.63 9.75 7.56
CA ALA A 292 0.84 8.72 6.89
C ALA A 292 1.21 8.68 5.40
N GLU A 293 0.73 7.69 4.65
CA GLU A 293 0.98 7.59 3.19
C GLU A 293 0.45 8.80 2.39
N ASP A 294 -0.60 9.45 2.89
CA ASP A 294 -1.23 10.64 2.30
C ASP A 294 -0.81 11.97 2.99
N LEU A 295 0.25 11.91 3.82
CA LEU A 295 0.94 13.05 4.39
C LEU A 295 2.40 12.66 4.66
N ASP A 296 3.07 12.18 3.61
CA ASP A 296 4.33 11.45 3.74
C ASP A 296 5.44 12.29 4.42
N ALA A 297 5.49 13.58 4.15
CA ALA A 297 6.49 14.48 4.72
C ALA A 297 6.40 14.58 6.25
N ALA A 298 5.21 14.33 6.83
CA ALA A 298 5.00 14.34 8.28
C ALA A 298 5.52 13.07 8.98
N LYS A 299 5.97 12.05 8.22
CA LYS A 299 6.71 10.91 8.77
C LYS A 299 8.06 11.37 9.33
N TRP A 300 8.67 12.39 8.74
CA TRP A 300 10.02 12.82 9.07
C TRP A 300 10.07 13.82 10.23
N LYS A 301 11.29 14.14 10.69
CA LYS A 301 11.51 15.06 11.81
C LYS A 301 10.77 16.39 11.58
N PRO A 302 10.01 16.89 12.58
CA PRO A 302 9.32 18.17 12.50
C PRO A 302 10.36 19.29 12.59
N SER A 303 10.99 19.60 11.47
CA SER A 303 11.98 20.65 11.27
C SER A 303 11.55 21.49 10.09
N LEU A 304 11.74 22.81 10.17
CA LEU A 304 11.44 23.72 9.08
C LEU A 304 12.58 23.71 8.07
N LYS A 305 12.24 23.62 6.78
CA LYS A 305 13.15 23.91 5.67
C LYS A 305 12.38 24.66 4.57
N LEU A 306 12.85 25.84 4.22
CA LEU A 306 12.26 26.73 3.21
C LEU A 306 13.33 27.15 2.22
N VAL A 307 13.07 26.99 0.92
CA VAL A 307 13.92 27.56 -0.14
C VAL A 307 13.41 28.95 -0.49
N ASN A 308 12.12 29.07 -0.83
CA ASN A 308 11.46 30.36 -1.05
C ASN A 308 10.13 30.44 -0.29
N LEU A 309 9.77 31.67 0.06
CA LEU A 309 8.47 32.05 0.63
C LEU A 309 8.06 33.39 -0.01
N GLU A 310 7.29 33.31 -1.08
CA GLU A 310 6.86 34.48 -1.85
C GLU A 310 5.47 34.92 -1.42
N LEU A 311 5.27 36.22 -1.23
CA LEU A 311 3.94 36.81 -1.01
C LEU A 311 3.57 37.58 -2.28
N SER A 312 2.35 37.39 -2.76
CA SER A 312 1.85 38.01 -3.98
C SER A 312 0.49 38.67 -3.75
N GLY A 313 0.32 39.81 -4.43
CA GLY A 313 -0.96 40.51 -4.54
C GLY A 313 -1.89 39.87 -5.57
N GLU A 314 -1.39 39.07 -6.51
CA GLU A 314 -2.23 38.37 -7.49
C GLU A 314 -3.02 37.24 -6.82
N ALA A 315 -4.33 37.18 -7.07
CA ALA A 315 -5.17 36.08 -6.60
C ALA A 315 -4.94 34.83 -7.47
N GLN A 316 -4.74 33.68 -6.83
CA GLN A 316 -4.64 32.38 -7.48
C GLN A 316 -5.50 31.36 -6.74
N ILE A 317 -5.94 30.32 -7.44
CA ILE A 317 -6.64 29.17 -6.84
C ILE A 317 -5.72 28.48 -5.83
N ASN A 318 -6.27 28.15 -4.66
CA ASN A 318 -5.53 27.55 -3.55
C ASN A 318 -4.99 26.18 -3.96
N GLN A 319 -3.68 25.98 -3.89
CA GLN A 319 -2.98 24.73 -4.17
C GLN A 319 -3.36 24.15 -5.54
N PHE A 320 -3.40 25.04 -6.55
CA PHE A 320 -3.84 24.70 -7.90
C PHE A 320 -2.95 23.66 -8.57
N GLU A 321 -1.69 23.49 -8.13
CA GLU A 321 -0.73 22.52 -8.66
C GLU A 321 -1.20 21.07 -8.44
N GLY A 322 -1.87 20.81 -7.31
CA GLY A 322 -2.56 19.54 -7.10
C GLY A 322 -3.85 19.43 -7.92
N LYS A 323 -4.59 20.55 -8.00
CA LYS A 323 -5.91 20.59 -8.62
C LYS A 323 -5.88 20.52 -10.14
N ASN A 324 -4.82 21.00 -10.78
CA ASN A 324 -4.58 20.87 -12.22
C ASN A 324 -4.00 19.48 -12.59
N GLY A 325 -3.68 18.66 -11.58
CA GLY A 325 -3.20 17.29 -11.73
C GLY A 325 -1.72 17.13 -12.06
N SER A 326 -0.90 18.19 -11.94
CA SER A 326 0.56 18.08 -12.08
C SER A 326 1.20 17.19 -11.01
N VAL A 327 0.60 17.10 -9.82
CA VAL A 327 1.10 16.30 -8.70
C VAL A 327 -0.06 15.72 -7.89
N TRP A 328 0.11 14.55 -7.29
CA TRP A 328 -0.91 13.94 -6.42
C TRP A 328 -1.04 14.74 -5.12
N ARG A 329 -2.09 15.56 -5.02
CA ARG A 329 -2.43 16.30 -3.80
C ARG A 329 -3.93 16.46 -3.63
N ILE A 330 -4.39 16.58 -2.39
CA ILE A 330 -5.78 16.90 -2.05
C ILE A 330 -5.81 18.08 -1.09
N SER A 331 -6.68 19.04 -1.34
CA SER A 331 -6.83 20.23 -0.51
C SER A 331 -8.26 20.76 -0.54
N LYS A 332 -8.59 21.63 0.42
CA LYS A 332 -9.88 22.33 0.42
C LYS A 332 -9.99 23.21 -0.84
N ARG A 333 -11.19 23.29 -1.40
CA ARG A 333 -11.52 24.25 -2.46
C ARG A 333 -11.32 25.68 -1.96
N SER A 334 -10.92 26.57 -2.87
CA SER A 334 -10.92 28.00 -2.59
C SER A 334 -12.30 28.49 -2.17
N THR A 335 -12.36 29.59 -1.42
CA THR A 335 -13.61 30.26 -1.01
C THR A 335 -13.73 31.65 -1.63
N ASP A 336 -14.96 32.19 -1.68
CA ASP A 336 -15.20 33.57 -2.12
C ASP A 336 -14.58 34.62 -1.17
N GLU A 337 -14.30 34.25 0.09
CA GLU A 337 -13.57 35.10 1.04
C GLU A 337 -12.08 35.22 0.67
N GLN A 338 -11.48 34.15 0.15
CA GLN A 338 -10.11 34.17 -0.37
C GLN A 338 -10.05 34.85 -1.74
N ILE A 339 -11.03 34.59 -2.62
CA ILE A 339 -11.04 35.03 -4.00
C ILE A 339 -12.45 35.52 -4.37
N ALA A 340 -12.72 36.79 -4.08
CA ALA A 340 -13.98 37.43 -4.45
C ALA A 340 -14.15 37.49 -5.97
N LYS A 341 -15.41 37.53 -6.45
CA LYS A 341 -15.73 37.52 -7.89
C LYS A 341 -15.01 38.59 -8.72
N ASN A 342 -14.77 39.78 -8.16
CA ASN A 342 -14.07 40.87 -8.85
C ASN A 342 -12.55 40.62 -9.01
N LEU A 343 -11.99 39.63 -8.34
CA LEU A 343 -10.61 39.15 -8.54
C LEU A 343 -10.51 38.07 -9.62
N CYS A 344 -11.65 37.52 -10.06
CA CYS A 344 -11.72 36.56 -11.15
C CYS A 344 -11.75 37.26 -12.51
N VAL A 345 -11.07 36.71 -13.50
CA VAL A 345 -11.15 37.19 -14.89
C VAL A 345 -12.48 36.72 -15.49
N PRO A 346 -13.35 37.61 -16.01
CA PRO A 346 -14.60 37.19 -16.65
C PRO A 346 -14.31 36.35 -17.89
N LEU A 347 -14.99 35.21 -18.04
CA LEU A 347 -14.71 34.26 -19.12
C LEU A 347 -14.86 34.90 -20.51
N ASN A 348 -15.87 35.77 -20.67
CA ASN A 348 -16.13 36.49 -21.92
C ASN A 348 -15.13 37.62 -22.26
N LYS A 349 -14.15 37.88 -21.38
CA LYS A 349 -13.06 38.84 -21.61
C LYS A 349 -11.74 38.17 -21.98
N ILE A 350 -11.70 36.84 -22.00
CA ILE A 350 -10.53 36.08 -22.45
C ILE A 350 -10.57 35.98 -23.98
N ILE A 351 -9.53 36.49 -24.63
CA ILE A 351 -9.37 36.49 -26.08
C ILE A 351 -8.39 35.38 -26.45
N ASN A 352 -8.81 34.46 -27.31
CA ASN A 352 -7.90 33.47 -27.90
C ASN A 352 -7.12 34.12 -29.06
N LEU A 353 -5.80 34.13 -28.95
CA LEU A 353 -4.84 34.71 -29.90
C LEU A 353 -3.95 33.65 -30.56
N THR A 354 -4.31 32.38 -30.47
CA THR A 354 -3.47 31.26 -30.98
C THR A 354 -3.13 31.45 -32.46
N ASP A 355 -4.10 31.80 -33.30
CA ASP A 355 -3.90 32.05 -34.73
C ASP A 355 -3.11 33.33 -35.06
N LYS A 356 -2.68 34.08 -34.03
CA LYS A 356 -1.86 35.29 -34.16
C LYS A 356 -0.41 35.06 -33.77
N LEU A 357 -0.06 33.87 -33.24
CA LEU A 357 1.30 33.50 -32.91
C LEU A 357 2.02 32.99 -34.17
N ASN A 358 3.13 33.64 -34.52
CA ASN A 358 4.00 33.19 -35.59
C ASN A 358 4.97 32.10 -35.09
N PRO A 359 5.50 31.24 -35.98
CA PRO A 359 6.48 30.21 -35.62
C PRO A 359 7.76 30.76 -34.96
N ASP A 360 8.12 32.02 -35.23
CA ASP A 360 9.27 32.69 -34.61
C ASP A 360 9.01 33.15 -33.15
N GLY A 361 7.83 32.87 -32.60
CA GLY A 361 7.42 33.24 -31.23
C GLY A 361 6.83 34.64 -31.12
N THR A 362 6.68 35.36 -32.24
CA THR A 362 6.11 36.71 -32.23
C THR A 362 4.60 36.71 -32.42
N LEU A 363 3.92 37.65 -31.75
CA LEU A 363 2.47 37.78 -31.79
C LEU A 363 2.04 38.98 -32.65
N ASN A 364 1.23 38.72 -33.66
CA ASN A 364 0.61 39.73 -34.52
C ASN A 364 -0.74 40.18 -33.95
N TRP A 365 -0.68 40.95 -32.87
CA TRP A 365 -1.87 41.46 -32.19
C TRP A 365 -1.66 42.88 -31.66
N LYS A 366 -2.65 43.75 -31.91
CA LYS A 366 -2.71 45.10 -31.35
C LYS A 366 -3.64 45.08 -30.15
N ALA A 367 -3.09 45.28 -28.95
CA ALA A 367 -3.86 45.25 -27.73
C ALA A 367 -4.88 46.41 -27.69
N PRO A 368 -6.15 46.17 -27.32
CA PRO A 368 -7.09 47.25 -27.00
C PRO A 368 -6.56 48.14 -25.86
N LYS A 369 -7.10 49.36 -25.72
CA LYS A 369 -6.75 50.23 -24.58
C LYS A 369 -6.98 49.52 -23.24
N GLY A 370 -6.01 49.64 -22.33
CA GLY A 370 -6.02 49.00 -21.02
C GLY A 370 -4.81 48.10 -20.80
N ASN A 371 -4.68 47.56 -19.60
CA ASN A 371 -3.61 46.62 -19.25
C ASN A 371 -4.08 45.20 -19.56
N TRP A 372 -3.28 44.47 -20.33
CA TRP A 372 -3.55 43.10 -20.75
C TRP A 372 -2.44 42.17 -20.31
N THR A 373 -2.81 40.99 -19.84
CA THR A 373 -1.90 39.87 -19.66
C THR A 373 -2.05 38.94 -20.84
N ILE A 374 -0.94 38.67 -21.53
CA ILE A 374 -0.83 37.66 -22.56
C ILE A 374 -0.26 36.39 -21.94
N LEU A 375 -0.98 35.29 -22.06
CA LEU A 375 -0.63 33.98 -21.53
C LEU A 375 -0.36 33.03 -22.71
N ARG A 376 0.89 32.55 -22.83
CA ARG A 376 1.28 31.53 -23.81
C ARG A 376 1.35 30.19 -23.09
N VAL A 377 0.44 29.28 -23.44
CA VAL A 377 0.31 27.94 -22.84
C VAL A 377 0.82 26.91 -23.84
N GLY A 378 1.65 25.99 -23.38
CA GLY A 378 2.13 24.85 -24.15
C GLY A 378 2.26 23.60 -23.27
N HIS A 379 2.93 22.58 -23.79
CA HIS A 379 3.30 21.40 -23.02
C HIS A 379 4.73 20.93 -23.33
N THR A 380 5.28 20.15 -22.41
CA THR A 380 6.59 19.50 -22.47
C THR A 380 6.54 18.16 -21.74
N SER A 381 7.58 17.33 -21.91
CA SER A 381 7.81 16.15 -21.07
C SER A 381 7.89 16.52 -19.59
N THR A 382 7.43 15.64 -18.70
CA THR A 382 7.62 15.76 -17.24
C THR A 382 9.06 15.49 -16.81
N GLY A 383 9.84 14.81 -17.64
CA GLY A 383 11.25 14.46 -17.39
C GLY A 383 11.46 13.20 -16.53
N HIS A 384 10.37 12.50 -16.16
CA HIS A 384 10.49 11.25 -15.40
C HIS A 384 11.07 10.12 -16.23
N THR A 385 11.83 9.26 -15.57
CA THR A 385 12.49 8.09 -16.16
C THR A 385 12.26 6.88 -15.27
N ASN A 386 12.39 5.67 -15.81
CA ASN A 386 12.52 4.45 -15.01
C ASN A 386 13.88 4.44 -14.28
N ALA A 387 13.97 5.23 -13.21
CA ALA A 387 15.24 5.74 -12.69
C ALA A 387 16.20 4.66 -12.18
N THR A 388 15.65 3.53 -11.74
CA THR A 388 16.37 2.36 -11.21
C THR A 388 16.78 1.35 -12.28
N ALA A 389 16.54 1.62 -13.56
CA ALA A 389 17.03 0.80 -14.66
C ALA A 389 18.56 0.87 -14.85
N GLY A 390 19.10 -0.11 -15.58
CA GLY A 390 20.47 -0.08 -16.10
C GLY A 390 20.47 0.30 -17.57
N GLY A 391 20.81 -0.65 -18.45
CA GLY A 391 20.85 -0.43 -19.91
C GLY A 391 19.51 -0.05 -20.53
N GLY A 392 18.37 -0.40 -19.91
CA GLY A 392 17.03 -0.07 -20.37
C GLY A 392 16.47 1.25 -19.85
N LYS A 393 17.31 2.15 -19.31
CA LYS A 393 16.88 3.44 -18.77
C LYS A 393 16.46 4.43 -19.88
N GLY A 394 15.34 5.11 -19.70
CA GLY A 394 14.91 6.22 -20.54
C GLY A 394 13.64 6.91 -20.00
N LEU A 395 13.03 7.76 -20.83
CA LEU A 395 11.82 8.50 -20.43
C LEU A 395 10.64 7.56 -20.23
N GLU A 396 9.76 7.93 -19.30
CA GLU A 396 8.48 7.27 -19.03
C GLU A 396 7.48 7.52 -20.16
N CYS A 397 6.82 6.48 -20.69
CA CYS A 397 5.83 6.65 -21.75
C CYS A 397 4.61 7.51 -21.32
N ASP A 398 4.02 8.25 -22.26
CA ASP A 398 2.76 8.97 -22.10
C ASP A 398 1.63 7.99 -21.77
N LYS A 399 1.15 8.04 -20.52
CA LYS A 399 0.13 7.14 -20.00
C LYS A 399 -1.24 7.36 -20.66
N PHE A 400 -1.45 8.48 -21.35
CA PHE A 400 -2.69 8.79 -22.07
C PHE A 400 -2.62 8.44 -23.56
N ASN A 401 -1.46 8.00 -24.07
CA ASN A 401 -1.26 7.70 -25.47
C ASN A 401 -1.06 6.18 -25.69
N PRO A 402 -2.08 5.45 -26.19
CA PRO A 402 -1.99 4.00 -26.36
C PRO A 402 -0.88 3.56 -27.33
N ALA A 403 -0.44 4.43 -28.25
CA ALA A 403 0.69 4.13 -29.13
C ALA A 403 2.03 4.13 -28.37
N ALA A 404 2.23 5.07 -27.45
CA ALA A 404 3.42 5.11 -26.59
C ALA A 404 3.44 3.91 -25.62
N VAL A 405 2.28 3.57 -25.05
CA VAL A 405 2.12 2.39 -24.18
C VAL A 405 2.42 1.09 -24.91
N LYS A 406 1.92 0.94 -26.14
CA LYS A 406 2.22 -0.23 -26.97
C LYS A 406 3.71 -0.31 -27.32
N LEU A 407 4.32 0.82 -27.69
CA LEU A 407 5.76 0.88 -27.97
C LEU A 407 6.59 0.41 -26.76
N GLN A 408 6.23 0.86 -25.55
CA GLN A 408 6.89 0.41 -24.32
C GLN A 408 6.75 -1.10 -24.11
N PHE A 409 5.54 -1.64 -24.23
CA PHE A 409 5.29 -3.08 -24.09
C PHE A 409 6.12 -3.89 -25.09
N ASP A 410 6.07 -3.51 -26.38
CA ASP A 410 6.74 -4.25 -27.45
C ASP A 410 8.26 -4.26 -27.30
N SER A 411 8.84 -3.14 -26.85
CA SER A 411 10.29 -2.94 -26.83
C SER A 411 11.01 -3.57 -25.63
N TRP A 412 10.26 -4.03 -24.62
CA TRP A 412 10.82 -4.72 -23.44
C TRP A 412 10.23 -6.11 -23.24
N TYR A 413 8.96 -6.18 -22.85
CA TYR A 413 8.29 -7.47 -22.61
C TYR A 413 8.06 -8.25 -23.92
N GLY A 414 7.71 -7.54 -24.99
CA GLY A 414 7.60 -8.09 -26.34
C GLY A 414 8.92 -8.68 -26.83
N GLU A 415 10.05 -8.03 -26.56
CA GLU A 415 11.38 -8.57 -26.88
C GLU A 415 11.70 -9.83 -26.05
N ALA A 416 11.36 -9.86 -24.76
CA ALA A 416 11.55 -11.06 -23.94
C ALA A 416 10.76 -12.28 -24.50
N LEU A 417 9.54 -12.06 -24.99
CA LEU A 417 8.76 -13.10 -25.67
C LEU A 417 9.41 -13.56 -26.97
N LYS A 418 10.03 -12.66 -27.74
CA LYS A 418 10.75 -13.01 -28.98
C LYS A 418 11.98 -13.86 -28.68
N HIS A 419 12.77 -13.49 -27.67
CA HIS A 419 13.96 -14.23 -27.24
C HIS A 419 13.61 -15.63 -26.69
N GLY A 420 12.54 -15.77 -25.91
CA GLY A 420 12.07 -17.07 -25.43
C GLY A 420 11.46 -17.96 -26.53
N GLY A 421 10.88 -17.36 -27.57
CA GLY A 421 10.13 -18.06 -28.61
C GLY A 421 8.75 -18.57 -28.15
N PRO A 422 7.92 -19.09 -29.08
CA PRO A 422 6.50 -19.37 -28.83
C PRO A 422 6.23 -20.39 -27.72
N GLU A 423 7.13 -21.36 -27.53
CA GLU A 423 6.94 -22.40 -26.50
C GLU A 423 7.15 -21.83 -25.09
N ILE A 424 8.21 -21.05 -24.89
CA ILE A 424 8.51 -20.38 -23.61
C ILE A 424 7.44 -19.35 -23.28
N ALA A 425 7.01 -18.54 -24.26
CA ALA A 425 5.93 -17.57 -24.10
C ALA A 425 4.64 -18.23 -23.56
N LYS A 426 4.33 -19.45 -24.01
CA LYS A 426 3.12 -20.16 -23.57
C LYS A 426 3.28 -20.89 -22.23
N LYS A 427 4.50 -21.34 -21.89
CA LYS A 427 4.72 -22.27 -20.76
C LYS A 427 5.48 -21.68 -19.58
N VAL A 428 6.38 -20.73 -19.81
CA VAL A 428 7.32 -20.23 -18.79
C VAL A 428 7.10 -18.75 -18.54
N LEU A 429 7.27 -17.89 -19.54
CA LEU A 429 7.03 -16.44 -19.41
C LEU A 429 5.53 -16.17 -19.42
N SER A 430 4.87 -16.41 -18.29
CA SER A 430 3.40 -16.51 -18.19
C SER A 430 2.74 -15.33 -17.49
N ALA A 431 3.52 -14.39 -16.95
CA ALA A 431 3.00 -13.21 -16.29
C ALA A 431 3.66 -11.93 -16.83
N PHE A 432 2.85 -10.90 -17.00
CA PHE A 432 3.23 -9.54 -17.31
C PHE A 432 2.89 -8.67 -16.10
N HIS A 433 3.89 -8.01 -15.54
CA HIS A 433 3.76 -7.28 -14.29
C HIS A 433 3.93 -5.77 -14.49
N VAL A 434 3.09 -4.99 -13.82
CA VAL A 434 3.26 -3.53 -13.65
C VAL A 434 3.35 -3.25 -12.15
N ASP A 435 4.50 -2.76 -11.72
CA ASP A 435 4.80 -2.48 -10.30
C ASP A 435 4.06 -1.23 -9.79
N SER A 436 4.33 -0.82 -8.55
CA SER A 436 3.78 0.41 -7.98
C SER A 436 4.34 1.67 -8.66
N TRP A 437 3.53 2.73 -8.74
CA TRP A 437 3.84 3.88 -9.61
C TRP A 437 4.82 4.89 -8.97
N GLU A 438 5.93 5.18 -9.66
CA GLU A 438 6.97 6.13 -9.20
C GLU A 438 7.41 7.15 -10.27
N CYS A 439 6.49 7.50 -11.18
CA CYS A 439 6.75 8.39 -12.32
C CYS A 439 6.08 9.77 -12.22
N GLY A 440 5.72 10.20 -11.01
CA GLY A 440 4.97 11.44 -10.77
C GLY A 440 3.56 11.40 -11.36
N SER A 441 3.04 12.58 -11.72
CA SER A 441 1.76 12.73 -12.41
C SER A 441 1.91 13.40 -13.77
N GLN A 442 0.87 13.29 -14.61
CA GLN A 442 0.77 14.03 -15.88
C GLN A 442 -0.63 14.64 -16.03
N ASN A 443 -0.70 15.83 -16.62
CA ASN A 443 -1.96 16.55 -16.83
C ASN A 443 -2.23 16.94 -18.29
N TRP A 444 -1.41 16.45 -19.22
CA TRP A 444 -1.62 16.66 -20.65
C TRP A 444 -1.26 15.44 -21.49
N SER A 445 -1.68 15.49 -22.75
CA SER A 445 -1.28 14.64 -23.87
C SER A 445 -1.87 15.28 -25.14
N PRO A 446 -1.30 15.08 -26.34
CA PRO A 446 -1.94 15.50 -27.58
C PRO A 446 -3.39 15.02 -27.75
N LEU A 447 -3.77 13.91 -27.08
CA LEU A 447 -5.13 13.36 -27.10
C LEU A 447 -6.07 13.98 -26.05
N PHE A 448 -5.54 14.72 -25.06
CA PHE A 448 -6.28 15.13 -23.87
C PHE A 448 -7.49 16.01 -24.21
N LYS A 449 -7.35 16.98 -25.12
CA LYS A 449 -8.45 17.86 -25.52
C LYS A 449 -9.64 17.10 -26.10
N ALA A 450 -9.38 16.16 -27.00
CA ALA A 450 -10.43 15.36 -27.63
C ALA A 450 -11.12 14.44 -26.62
N GLU A 451 -10.34 13.80 -25.74
CA GLU A 451 -10.87 12.92 -24.70
C GLU A 451 -11.67 13.69 -23.63
N PHE A 452 -11.20 14.87 -23.22
CA PHE A 452 -11.92 15.74 -22.31
C PHE A 452 -13.28 16.14 -22.88
N LEU A 453 -13.33 16.62 -24.13
CA LEU A 453 -14.58 17.00 -24.79
C LEU A 453 -15.57 15.82 -24.84
N LYS A 454 -15.08 14.64 -25.21
CA LYS A 454 -15.87 13.40 -25.28
C LYS A 454 -16.46 13.02 -23.92
N ARG A 455 -15.69 13.14 -22.84
CA ARG A 455 -16.03 12.61 -21.52
C ARG A 455 -16.77 13.60 -20.63
N ARG A 456 -16.47 14.89 -20.75
CA ARG A 456 -17.05 15.99 -19.95
C ARG A 456 -18.17 16.73 -20.70
N GLY A 457 -18.15 16.68 -22.03
CA GLY A 457 -19.21 17.23 -22.88
C GLY A 457 -19.11 18.74 -23.14
N TYR A 458 -17.94 19.35 -22.92
CA TYR A 458 -17.66 20.75 -23.25
C TYR A 458 -16.20 20.94 -23.65
N ASP A 459 -15.90 22.01 -24.41
CA ASP A 459 -14.53 22.35 -24.82
C ASP A 459 -13.77 22.99 -23.65
N LEU A 460 -12.60 22.44 -23.32
CA LEU A 460 -11.73 22.98 -22.27
C LEU A 460 -11.02 24.27 -22.68
N THR A 461 -10.91 24.56 -23.98
CA THR A 461 -10.05 25.64 -24.51
C THR A 461 -10.31 27.00 -23.86
N PRO A 462 -11.56 27.45 -23.61
CA PRO A 462 -11.81 28.73 -22.93
C PRO A 462 -11.36 28.76 -21.46
N TYR A 463 -11.25 27.59 -20.83
CA TYR A 463 -10.94 27.40 -19.41
C TYR A 463 -9.48 27.09 -19.14
N LEU A 464 -8.67 26.81 -20.18
CA LEU A 464 -7.26 26.43 -20.04
C LEU A 464 -6.41 27.41 -19.21
N PRO A 465 -6.64 28.74 -19.20
CA PRO A 465 -5.95 29.64 -18.27
C PRO A 465 -6.07 29.25 -16.78
N ILE A 466 -7.14 28.55 -16.38
CA ILE A 466 -7.32 28.07 -15.00
C ILE A 466 -6.25 27.06 -14.60
N MET A 467 -5.66 26.30 -15.56
CA MET A 467 -4.57 25.36 -15.30
C MET A 467 -3.33 26.03 -14.67
N THR A 468 -3.18 27.35 -14.85
CA THR A 468 -2.07 28.15 -14.30
C THR A 468 -2.39 28.76 -12.94
N GLY A 469 -3.50 28.34 -12.31
CA GLY A 469 -4.01 28.89 -11.06
C GLY A 469 -4.80 30.19 -11.21
N LEU A 470 -5.05 30.68 -12.44
CA LEU A 470 -5.84 31.89 -12.66
C LEU A 470 -7.32 31.65 -12.31
N PRO A 471 -7.92 32.42 -11.39
CA PRO A 471 -9.35 32.34 -11.15
C PRO A 471 -10.13 32.98 -12.32
N VAL A 472 -11.02 32.22 -12.94
CA VAL A 472 -11.85 32.63 -14.09
C VAL A 472 -13.32 32.49 -13.75
N GLU A 473 -14.11 33.52 -14.07
CA GLU A 473 -15.55 33.71 -13.78
C GLU A 473 -15.92 33.71 -12.29
N SER A 474 -15.62 32.62 -11.58
CA SER A 474 -15.79 32.46 -10.14
C SER A 474 -14.91 31.31 -9.63
N VAL A 475 -14.76 31.22 -8.31
CA VAL A 475 -14.10 30.09 -7.65
C VAL A 475 -14.80 28.77 -7.98
N GLN A 476 -16.13 28.78 -7.98
CA GLN A 476 -16.95 27.60 -8.30
C GLN A 476 -16.67 27.07 -9.70
N VAL A 477 -16.56 27.96 -10.70
CA VAL A 477 -16.25 27.60 -12.09
C VAL A 477 -14.82 27.07 -12.20
N SER A 478 -13.85 27.77 -11.61
CA SER A 478 -12.44 27.40 -11.70
C SER A 478 -12.17 26.03 -11.06
N GLU A 479 -12.66 25.81 -9.84
CA GLU A 479 -12.51 24.54 -9.14
C GLU A 479 -13.31 23.41 -9.81
N GLY A 480 -14.48 23.72 -10.39
CA GLY A 480 -15.29 22.75 -11.14
C GLY A 480 -14.59 22.26 -12.40
N PHE A 481 -13.92 23.17 -13.13
CA PHE A 481 -13.08 22.82 -14.27
C PHE A 481 -11.90 21.93 -13.85
N LEU A 482 -11.17 22.32 -12.81
CA LEU A 482 -10.02 21.57 -12.31
C LEU A 482 -10.44 20.16 -11.82
N TYR A 483 -11.61 20.02 -11.20
CA TYR A 483 -12.18 18.71 -10.89
C TYR A 483 -12.38 17.85 -12.15
N ASP A 484 -12.98 18.41 -13.21
CA ASP A 484 -13.19 17.71 -14.47
C ASP A 484 -11.87 17.33 -15.18
N VAL A 485 -10.81 18.13 -15.01
CA VAL A 485 -9.45 17.80 -15.45
C VAL A 485 -8.93 16.56 -14.72
N ARG A 486 -8.96 16.55 -13.38
CA ARG A 486 -8.51 15.39 -12.58
C ARG A 486 -9.33 14.14 -12.87
N LYS A 487 -10.64 14.29 -13.09
CA LYS A 487 -11.53 13.19 -13.51
C LYS A 487 -11.14 12.62 -14.86
N THR A 488 -10.79 13.48 -15.81
CA THR A 488 -10.33 13.05 -17.14
C THR A 488 -8.98 12.33 -17.03
N ILE A 489 -8.03 12.85 -16.26
CA ILE A 489 -6.75 12.18 -15.98
C ILE A 489 -6.99 10.77 -15.40
N SER A 490 -7.78 10.68 -14.33
CA SER A 490 -8.08 9.39 -13.68
C SER A 490 -8.70 8.37 -14.62
N GLU A 491 -9.61 8.79 -15.51
CA GLU A 491 -10.24 7.88 -16.48
C GLU A 491 -9.29 7.48 -17.62
N LEU A 492 -8.40 8.37 -18.05
CA LEU A 492 -7.43 8.08 -19.12
C LEU A 492 -6.34 7.11 -18.68
N VAL A 493 -5.87 7.16 -17.43
CA VAL A 493 -4.96 6.14 -16.89
C VAL A 493 -5.57 4.74 -17.08
N ILE A 494 -6.88 4.58 -16.84
CA ILE A 494 -7.54 3.29 -16.99
C ILE A 494 -7.74 2.95 -18.48
N ASP A 495 -8.33 3.88 -19.22
CA ASP A 495 -8.81 3.59 -20.58
C ASP A 495 -7.69 3.54 -21.63
N GLN A 496 -6.56 4.23 -21.41
CA GLN A 496 -5.46 4.30 -22.37
C GLN A 496 -4.25 3.48 -21.93
N PHE A 497 -3.83 3.53 -20.66
CA PHE A 497 -2.69 2.73 -20.20
C PHE A 497 -3.12 1.28 -19.89
N TYR A 498 -3.95 1.11 -18.87
CA TYR A 498 -4.27 -0.23 -18.36
C TYR A 498 -5.08 -1.09 -19.34
N LYS A 499 -6.09 -0.53 -20.02
CA LYS A 499 -6.84 -1.29 -21.04
C LYS A 499 -5.97 -1.70 -22.23
N THR A 500 -5.02 -0.86 -22.64
CA THR A 500 -4.08 -1.20 -23.73
C THR A 500 -3.17 -2.34 -23.29
N LEU A 501 -2.57 -2.26 -22.10
CA LEU A 501 -1.73 -3.33 -21.57
C LEU A 501 -2.51 -4.63 -21.35
N ALA A 502 -3.74 -4.56 -20.85
CA ALA A 502 -4.60 -5.73 -20.68
C ALA A 502 -4.93 -6.40 -22.03
N ALA A 503 -5.18 -5.60 -23.08
CA ALA A 503 -5.41 -6.13 -24.43
C ALA A 503 -4.15 -6.82 -24.97
N LEU A 504 -2.96 -6.22 -24.78
CA LEU A 504 -1.68 -6.79 -25.22
C LEU A 504 -1.33 -8.07 -24.45
N ALA A 505 -1.50 -8.07 -23.12
CA ALA A 505 -1.29 -9.25 -22.28
C ALA A 505 -2.21 -10.41 -22.71
N LYS A 506 -3.50 -10.11 -22.94
CA LYS A 506 -4.47 -11.09 -23.43
C LYS A 506 -4.11 -11.62 -24.82
N GLU A 507 -3.65 -10.77 -25.74
CA GLU A 507 -3.19 -11.17 -27.08
C GLU A 507 -2.00 -12.15 -27.00
N ARG A 508 -1.15 -12.00 -25.99
CA ARG A 508 0.00 -12.89 -25.73
C ARG A 508 -0.34 -14.09 -24.85
N GLY A 509 -1.55 -14.16 -24.28
CA GLY A 509 -1.99 -15.24 -23.41
C GLY A 509 -1.27 -15.29 -22.06
N VAL A 510 -0.84 -14.15 -21.54
CA VAL A 510 -0.15 -14.02 -20.25
C VAL A 510 -1.04 -13.38 -19.20
N THR A 511 -0.85 -13.74 -17.93
CA THR A 511 -1.57 -13.14 -16.79
C THR A 511 -1.06 -11.73 -16.56
N PHE A 512 -1.98 -10.75 -16.50
CA PHE A 512 -1.64 -9.38 -16.15
C PHE A 512 -1.77 -9.14 -14.65
N THR A 513 -0.66 -8.86 -13.98
CA THR A 513 -0.62 -8.49 -12.56
C THR A 513 -0.24 -7.02 -12.41
N ALA A 514 -0.81 -6.33 -11.41
CA ALA A 514 -0.44 -4.95 -11.14
C ALA A 514 -0.59 -4.54 -9.68
N GLU A 515 0.27 -3.61 -9.25
CA GLU A 515 0.20 -2.94 -7.94
C GLU A 515 -0.52 -1.58 -8.02
N SER A 516 -0.33 -0.74 -6.99
CA SER A 516 -1.04 0.53 -6.79
C SER A 516 -0.52 1.68 -7.65
N ILE A 517 -1.44 2.55 -8.04
CA ILE A 517 -1.17 3.82 -8.76
C ILE A 517 -1.10 5.05 -7.83
N ALA A 518 -1.77 4.95 -6.68
CA ALA A 518 -1.70 5.93 -5.62
C ALA A 518 -0.47 5.64 -4.74
N PRO A 519 0.10 6.64 -4.04
CA PRO A 519 -0.30 8.05 -3.98
C PRO A 519 0.58 8.98 -4.85
N THR A 520 0.95 8.56 -6.06
CA THR A 520 1.87 9.33 -6.94
C THR A 520 1.20 9.89 -8.19
N MET A 521 0.37 9.11 -8.88
CA MET A 521 -0.37 9.53 -10.07
C MET A 521 -1.81 9.91 -9.74
N ILE A 522 -2.30 11.04 -10.27
CA ILE A 522 -3.70 11.46 -10.11
C ILE A 522 -4.64 10.37 -10.61
N SER A 523 -5.47 9.85 -9.71
CA SER A 523 -6.28 8.67 -9.99
C SER A 523 -7.35 8.38 -8.94
N ASP A 524 -8.27 7.49 -9.30
CA ASP A 524 -9.00 6.62 -8.39
C ASP A 524 -8.17 5.33 -8.21
N GLY A 525 -7.56 5.17 -7.05
CA GLY A 525 -6.62 4.09 -6.73
C GLY A 525 -7.19 2.68 -6.82
N LEU A 526 -8.51 2.51 -6.89
CA LEU A 526 -9.15 1.20 -7.06
C LEU A 526 -9.40 0.85 -8.53
N MET A 527 -9.57 1.85 -9.39
CA MET A 527 -10.25 1.67 -10.67
C MET A 527 -9.46 0.86 -11.69
N HIS A 528 -8.12 0.82 -11.62
CA HIS A 528 -7.32 0.03 -12.56
C HIS A 528 -7.44 -1.47 -12.32
N TYR A 529 -7.73 -1.90 -11.09
CA TYR A 529 -7.85 -3.32 -10.76
C TYR A 529 -8.96 -4.05 -11.52
N LYS A 530 -9.94 -3.33 -12.09
CA LYS A 530 -10.95 -3.96 -12.96
C LYS A 530 -10.37 -4.56 -14.24
N THR A 531 -9.26 -4.00 -14.72
CA THR A 531 -8.64 -4.34 -16.01
C THR A 531 -7.58 -5.44 -15.93
N VAL A 532 -7.03 -5.70 -14.73
CA VAL A 532 -5.96 -6.68 -14.52
C VAL A 532 -6.53 -8.04 -14.11
N ASP A 533 -5.75 -9.10 -14.26
CA ASP A 533 -6.16 -10.45 -13.85
C ASP A 533 -5.93 -10.67 -12.35
N VAL A 534 -4.81 -10.16 -11.82
CA VAL A 534 -4.41 -10.35 -10.42
C VAL A 534 -3.95 -9.02 -9.81
N PRO A 535 -4.79 -8.38 -8.96
CA PRO A 535 -4.38 -7.28 -8.11
C PRO A 535 -3.26 -7.68 -7.15
N MET A 536 -2.36 -6.76 -6.85
CA MET A 536 -1.22 -6.99 -5.96
C MET A 536 -1.04 -5.84 -4.97
N GLY A 537 -1.01 -6.16 -3.68
CA GLY A 537 -0.70 -5.20 -2.60
C GLY A 537 0.76 -5.30 -2.15
N GLU A 538 1.13 -4.55 -1.12
CA GLU A 538 2.50 -4.53 -0.60
C GLU A 538 2.51 -4.39 0.93
N PHE A 539 3.36 -5.14 1.62
CA PHE A 539 3.55 -4.99 3.07
C PHE A 539 5.01 -5.15 3.49
N TRP A 540 5.42 -4.33 4.45
CA TRP A 540 6.81 -4.22 4.85
C TRP A 540 7.08 -4.82 6.24
N LEU A 541 8.29 -5.35 6.40
CA LEU A 541 8.79 -5.79 7.69
C LEU A 541 9.60 -4.66 8.34
N ASN A 542 9.25 -4.32 9.59
CA ASN A 542 10.00 -3.42 10.45
C ASN A 542 10.37 -2.06 9.82
N SER A 543 9.55 -1.58 8.88
CA SER A 543 9.83 -0.40 8.05
C SER A 543 8.64 0.57 8.02
N PRO A 544 8.17 1.06 9.18
CA PRO A 544 6.92 1.85 9.27
C PRO A 544 6.89 3.11 8.39
N THR A 545 8.05 3.65 8.03
CA THR A 545 8.15 4.82 7.13
C THR A 545 7.88 4.49 5.67
N HIS A 546 8.10 3.25 5.26
CA HIS A 546 7.99 2.78 3.88
C HIS A 546 6.84 1.79 3.69
N ASP A 547 6.27 1.26 4.79
CA ASP A 547 5.09 0.39 4.74
C ASP A 547 3.91 1.09 4.05
N LYS A 548 3.13 0.31 3.29
CA LYS A 548 2.05 0.80 2.40
C LYS A 548 0.70 0.12 2.71
N PRO A 549 0.16 0.23 3.94
CA PRO A 549 -1.10 -0.44 4.29
C PRO A 549 -2.30 0.04 3.47
N ASN A 550 -2.28 1.26 2.92
CA ASN A 550 -3.34 1.73 2.03
C ASN A 550 -3.23 1.10 0.63
N ASP A 551 -2.02 0.83 0.13
CA ASP A 551 -1.81 0.05 -1.11
C ASP A 551 -2.34 -1.39 -0.96
N MET A 552 -2.16 -2.00 0.22
CA MET A 552 -2.74 -3.30 0.55
C MET A 552 -4.28 -3.28 0.47
N LEU A 553 -4.92 -2.29 1.08
CA LEU A 553 -6.38 -2.15 1.04
C LEU A 553 -6.91 -1.77 -0.35
N ASP A 554 -6.13 -1.05 -1.15
CA ASP A 554 -6.46 -0.75 -2.54
C ASP A 554 -6.56 -2.04 -3.37
N ALA A 555 -5.54 -2.90 -3.28
CA ALA A 555 -5.51 -4.17 -4.00
C ALA A 555 -6.62 -5.12 -3.54
N ILE A 556 -6.85 -5.25 -2.23
CA ILE A 556 -7.88 -6.14 -1.69
C ILE A 556 -9.28 -5.64 -2.04
N SER A 557 -9.57 -4.36 -1.79
CA SER A 557 -10.87 -3.77 -2.11
C SER A 557 -11.13 -3.83 -3.61
N GLY A 558 -10.14 -3.45 -4.43
CA GLY A 558 -10.20 -3.55 -5.89
C GLY A 558 -10.49 -4.97 -6.36
N ALA A 559 -9.82 -5.98 -5.79
CA ALA A 559 -10.08 -7.38 -6.11
C ALA A 559 -11.51 -7.80 -5.78
N HIS A 560 -12.01 -7.50 -4.58
CA HIS A 560 -13.33 -7.91 -4.14
C HIS A 560 -14.45 -7.24 -4.97
N ILE A 561 -14.39 -5.92 -5.16
CA ILE A 561 -15.44 -5.19 -5.89
C ILE A 561 -15.45 -5.50 -7.39
N TYR A 562 -14.30 -5.91 -7.96
CA TYR A 562 -14.17 -6.28 -9.39
C TYR A 562 -14.05 -7.79 -9.64
N GLY A 563 -14.25 -8.63 -8.62
CA GLY A 563 -14.40 -10.08 -8.77
C GLY A 563 -13.12 -10.83 -9.10
N LYS A 564 -11.96 -10.34 -8.65
CA LYS A 564 -10.66 -11.01 -8.78
C LYS A 564 -10.45 -11.89 -7.54
N ASN A 565 -10.29 -13.20 -7.76
CA ASN A 565 -10.20 -14.15 -6.65
C ASN A 565 -8.79 -14.24 -6.07
N ILE A 566 -7.79 -14.14 -6.95
CA ILE A 566 -6.38 -14.18 -6.55
C ILE A 566 -5.90 -12.76 -6.27
N ILE A 567 -5.31 -12.57 -5.10
CA ILE A 567 -4.77 -11.29 -4.63
C ILE A 567 -3.33 -11.53 -4.22
N GLN A 568 -2.41 -10.99 -5.01
CA GLN A 568 -0.99 -11.07 -4.74
C GLN A 568 -0.56 -10.05 -3.68
N ALA A 569 0.60 -10.27 -3.09
CA ALA A 569 1.27 -9.23 -2.31
C ALA A 569 2.78 -9.31 -2.44
N GLU A 570 3.41 -8.18 -2.71
CA GLU A 570 4.83 -7.97 -2.40
C GLU A 570 5.01 -8.08 -0.88
N ALA A 571 5.82 -9.04 -0.46
CA ALA A 571 5.84 -9.50 0.92
C ALA A 571 7.22 -9.32 1.58
N PHE A 572 7.21 -8.72 2.77
CA PHE A 572 8.36 -8.59 3.69
C PHE A 572 9.47 -7.63 3.26
N THR A 573 9.17 -6.69 2.36
CA THR A 573 10.08 -5.62 1.96
C THR A 573 10.60 -4.90 3.19
N THR A 574 11.91 -4.70 3.27
CA THR A 574 12.54 -4.15 4.48
C THR A 574 13.57 -3.10 4.12
N VAL A 575 13.34 -1.85 4.51
CA VAL A 575 14.20 -0.72 4.10
C VAL A 575 15.64 -0.88 4.59
N ARG A 576 15.84 -1.52 5.76
CA ARG A 576 17.17 -1.86 6.29
C ARG A 576 17.11 -3.15 7.08
N MET A 577 17.94 -4.11 6.68
CA MET A 577 17.95 -5.44 7.27
C MET A 577 19.26 -5.77 8.00
N ASP A 578 19.16 -6.52 9.10
CA ASP A 578 20.27 -6.84 10.01
C ASP A 578 20.63 -8.34 10.03
N TRP A 579 20.22 -9.12 9.02
CA TRP A 579 20.50 -10.56 8.92
C TRP A 579 20.01 -11.39 10.12
N ASN A 580 18.99 -10.89 10.82
CA ASN A 580 18.38 -11.49 12.02
C ASN A 580 16.97 -12.06 11.77
N GLU A 581 16.51 -12.03 10.53
CA GLU A 581 15.26 -12.62 10.07
C GLU A 581 15.22 -14.14 10.23
N SER A 582 14.07 -14.63 10.65
CA SER A 582 13.72 -16.04 10.56
C SER A 582 12.22 -16.18 10.32
N PRO A 583 11.72 -17.29 9.74
CA PRO A 583 10.29 -17.50 9.58
C PRO A 583 9.45 -17.25 10.84
N ALA A 584 9.99 -17.57 12.02
CA ALA A 584 9.33 -17.39 13.31
C ALA A 584 8.92 -15.93 13.60
N ASN A 585 9.80 -14.96 13.33
CA ASN A 585 9.57 -13.56 13.66
C ASN A 585 8.82 -12.77 12.56
N MET A 586 8.55 -13.42 11.41
CA MET A 586 7.79 -12.84 10.31
C MET A 586 6.36 -13.38 10.23
N LYS A 587 6.06 -14.48 10.93
CA LYS A 587 4.77 -15.19 10.84
C LYS A 587 3.56 -14.31 11.15
N THR A 588 3.59 -13.51 12.21
CA THR A 588 2.44 -12.66 12.57
C THR A 588 2.16 -11.60 11.50
N LEU A 589 3.21 -11.04 10.87
CA LEU A 589 3.08 -10.10 9.75
C LEU A 589 2.44 -10.76 8.53
N GLN A 590 2.85 -11.98 8.21
CA GLN A 590 2.21 -12.76 7.16
C GLN A 590 0.72 -12.98 7.46
N ASP A 591 0.43 -13.45 8.68
CA ASP A 591 -0.92 -13.87 9.06
C ASP A 591 -1.92 -12.72 9.11
N ARG A 592 -1.51 -11.54 9.59
CA ARG A 592 -2.41 -10.38 9.57
C ARG A 592 -2.74 -9.90 8.16
N ASN A 593 -1.81 -10.03 7.21
CA ASN A 593 -2.10 -9.70 5.82
C ASN A 593 -2.98 -10.76 5.14
N TYR A 594 -2.81 -12.05 5.46
CA TYR A 594 -3.77 -13.09 5.07
C TYR A 594 -5.18 -12.79 5.59
N ALA A 595 -5.29 -12.29 6.82
CA ALA A 595 -6.57 -11.90 7.40
C ALA A 595 -7.17 -10.64 6.76
N LEU A 596 -6.34 -9.72 6.24
CA LEU A 596 -6.84 -8.60 5.43
C LEU A 596 -7.48 -9.09 4.12
N GLY A 597 -6.89 -10.09 3.46
CA GLY A 597 -7.51 -10.71 2.28
C GLY A 597 -6.55 -11.30 1.24
N ILE A 598 -5.23 -11.09 1.35
CA ILE A 598 -4.29 -11.64 0.38
C ILE A 598 -4.31 -13.16 0.40
N ASN A 599 -4.01 -13.78 -0.74
CA ASN A 599 -3.99 -15.24 -0.83
C ASN A 599 -2.91 -15.79 -1.78
N LYS A 600 -1.93 -14.96 -2.17
CA LYS A 600 -0.75 -15.38 -2.94
C LYS A 600 0.47 -14.48 -2.69
N LEU A 601 1.42 -14.95 -1.89
CA LEU A 601 2.62 -14.20 -1.58
C LEU A 601 3.61 -14.16 -2.75
N VAL A 602 4.27 -13.02 -2.89
CA VAL A 602 5.45 -12.79 -3.70
C VAL A 602 6.56 -12.26 -2.78
N TYR A 603 7.50 -13.12 -2.38
CA TYR A 603 8.54 -12.70 -1.44
C TYR A 603 9.45 -11.63 -2.06
N HIS A 604 9.53 -10.47 -1.42
CA HIS A 604 10.54 -9.46 -1.66
C HIS A 604 11.68 -9.66 -0.64
N VAL A 605 12.87 -10.13 -1.03
CA VAL A 605 13.30 -10.40 -2.40
C VAL A 605 14.29 -11.55 -2.46
N PHE A 606 14.24 -12.31 -3.56
CA PHE A 606 15.28 -13.24 -3.94
C PHE A 606 16.28 -12.51 -4.83
N VAL A 607 17.46 -12.15 -4.33
CA VAL A 607 18.50 -11.52 -5.17
C VAL A 607 19.37 -12.59 -5.81
N GLN A 608 19.65 -12.43 -7.11
CA GLN A 608 20.57 -13.29 -7.83
C GLN A 608 21.97 -13.15 -7.23
N ASN A 609 22.53 -14.27 -6.77
CA ASN A 609 23.93 -14.33 -6.36
C ASN A 609 24.75 -15.05 -7.45
N PRO A 610 25.65 -14.36 -8.17
CA PRO A 610 26.37 -14.96 -9.29
C PRO A 610 27.51 -15.89 -8.84
N PHE A 611 27.83 -15.90 -7.56
CA PHE A 611 28.90 -16.70 -6.97
C PHE A 611 28.35 -17.96 -6.28
N THR A 612 28.89 -19.13 -6.62
CA THR A 612 28.56 -20.38 -5.92
C THR A 612 29.42 -20.63 -4.68
N ASP A 613 30.42 -19.78 -4.44
CA ASP A 613 31.43 -19.88 -3.38
C ASP A 613 31.43 -18.68 -2.40
N ARG A 614 30.50 -17.73 -2.54
CA ARG A 614 30.38 -16.55 -1.65
C ARG A 614 29.03 -16.51 -0.95
N LYS A 615 29.06 -16.44 0.38
CA LYS A 615 27.86 -16.41 1.24
C LYS A 615 27.94 -15.27 2.27
N PRO A 616 26.82 -14.61 2.60
CA PRO A 616 25.48 -14.80 2.03
C PRO A 616 25.29 -14.18 0.63
N GLY A 617 26.32 -13.50 0.09
CA GLY A 617 26.34 -13.06 -1.30
C GLY A 617 25.74 -11.69 -1.56
N VAL A 618 25.32 -11.48 -2.79
CA VAL A 618 24.77 -10.20 -3.29
C VAL A 618 23.36 -9.96 -2.72
N THR A 619 23.05 -8.69 -2.44
CA THR A 619 21.74 -8.22 -1.98
C THR A 619 21.37 -6.91 -2.69
N LEU A 620 20.15 -6.40 -2.48
CA LEU A 620 19.70 -5.09 -2.96
C LEU A 620 20.22 -3.97 -2.04
N ASP A 621 21.53 -3.74 -2.02
CA ASP A 621 22.18 -2.64 -1.27
C ASP A 621 21.71 -2.46 0.20
N GLY A 622 21.33 -3.56 0.87
CA GLY A 622 20.88 -3.56 2.26
C GLY A 622 19.36 -3.55 2.49
N VAL A 623 18.57 -3.55 1.42
CA VAL A 623 17.11 -3.74 1.43
C VAL A 623 16.80 -5.25 1.44
N GLY A 624 15.94 -5.67 2.37
CA GLY A 624 15.49 -7.06 2.53
C GLY A 624 14.06 -7.29 2.02
N LEU A 625 13.45 -8.43 2.29
CA LEU A 625 13.99 -9.61 2.98
C LEU A 625 15.11 -10.26 2.17
N TYR A 626 16.15 -10.76 2.84
CA TYR A 626 17.21 -11.53 2.16
C TYR A 626 16.74 -12.98 1.92
N PHE A 627 15.72 -13.18 1.08
CA PHE A 627 15.09 -14.48 0.83
C PHE A 627 15.74 -15.21 -0.35
N GLN A 628 16.97 -15.69 -0.16
CA GLN A 628 17.76 -16.34 -1.23
C GLN A 628 18.46 -17.63 -0.76
N ARG A 629 18.93 -18.43 -1.73
CA ARG A 629 19.49 -19.78 -1.52
C ARG A 629 20.58 -19.89 -0.45
N ASP A 630 21.33 -18.81 -0.23
CA ASP A 630 22.47 -18.76 0.68
C ASP A 630 22.09 -18.37 2.12
N GLN A 631 20.80 -18.20 2.44
CA GLN A 631 20.34 -18.08 3.83
C GLN A 631 20.70 -19.33 4.63
N THR A 632 21.15 -19.14 5.88
CA THR A 632 21.52 -20.26 6.78
C THR A 632 20.38 -21.26 6.91
N TRP A 633 19.15 -20.76 7.00
CA TRP A 633 17.95 -21.56 7.22
C TRP A 633 17.25 -22.01 5.93
N TRP A 634 17.80 -21.76 4.73
CA TRP A 634 17.12 -22.03 3.45
C TRP A 634 16.55 -23.45 3.36
N LYS A 635 17.34 -24.48 3.69
CA LYS A 635 16.91 -25.88 3.65
C LYS A 635 15.68 -26.16 4.54
N LEU A 636 15.73 -25.68 5.79
CA LEU A 636 14.61 -25.87 6.74
C LEU A 636 13.45 -24.91 6.44
N GLY A 637 13.73 -23.79 5.78
CA GLY A 637 12.80 -22.76 5.33
C GLY A 637 11.68 -23.29 4.44
N LYS A 638 11.86 -24.46 3.80
CA LYS A 638 10.78 -25.16 3.11
C LYS A 638 9.53 -25.35 3.98
N ALA A 639 9.68 -25.58 5.28
CA ALA A 639 8.53 -25.73 6.19
C ALA A 639 7.66 -24.47 6.28
N TRP A 640 8.26 -23.29 6.11
CA TRP A 640 7.53 -22.02 6.06
C TRP A 640 6.85 -21.80 4.72
N VAL A 641 7.50 -22.19 3.61
CA VAL A 641 6.89 -22.15 2.27
C VAL A 641 5.72 -23.13 2.17
N ASP A 642 5.82 -24.32 2.76
CA ASP A 642 4.73 -25.31 2.83
C ASP A 642 3.54 -24.76 3.64
N TYR A 643 3.80 -24.04 4.73
CA TYR A 643 2.76 -23.32 5.48
C TYR A 643 2.06 -22.28 4.61
N ALA A 644 2.82 -21.50 3.83
CA ALA A 644 2.26 -20.52 2.90
C ALA A 644 1.39 -21.22 1.83
N GLU A 645 1.89 -22.29 1.20
CA GLU A 645 1.15 -23.04 0.17
C GLU A 645 -0.20 -23.57 0.67
N ARG A 646 -0.21 -24.18 1.87
CA ARG A 646 -1.44 -24.73 2.49
C ARG A 646 -2.43 -23.64 2.88
N THR A 647 -1.93 -22.55 3.45
CA THR A 647 -2.75 -21.40 3.86
C THR A 647 -3.38 -20.75 2.63
N GLN A 648 -2.59 -20.47 1.60
CA GLN A 648 -3.05 -19.92 0.33
C GLN A 648 -4.06 -20.84 -0.37
N ASN A 649 -3.88 -22.16 -0.30
CA ASN A 649 -4.84 -23.11 -0.89
C ASN A 649 -6.26 -22.93 -0.34
N LEU A 650 -6.40 -22.77 0.98
CA LEU A 650 -7.69 -22.53 1.61
C LEU A 650 -8.19 -21.10 1.40
N LEU A 651 -7.29 -20.11 1.44
CA LEU A 651 -7.64 -18.70 1.23
C LEU A 651 -7.97 -18.32 -0.22
N GLN A 652 -7.81 -19.24 -1.17
CA GLN A 652 -8.27 -19.06 -2.56
C GLN A 652 -9.65 -19.70 -2.82
N LYS A 653 -10.15 -20.56 -1.92
CA LYS A 653 -11.43 -21.26 -2.12
C LYS A 653 -12.61 -20.30 -1.99
N GLY A 654 -13.58 -20.44 -2.89
CA GLY A 654 -14.85 -19.71 -2.79
C GLY A 654 -14.66 -18.20 -2.84
N LYS A 655 -15.55 -17.46 -2.17
CA LYS A 655 -15.53 -15.99 -2.10
C LYS A 655 -15.23 -15.51 -0.67
N PRO A 656 -14.58 -14.35 -0.50
CA PRO A 656 -14.48 -13.70 0.79
C PRO A 656 -15.87 -13.30 1.30
N VAL A 657 -16.08 -13.34 2.61
CA VAL A 657 -17.30 -12.87 3.27
C VAL A 657 -17.03 -11.51 3.90
N VAL A 658 -17.60 -10.47 3.31
CA VAL A 658 -17.43 -9.07 3.73
C VAL A 658 -18.80 -8.41 3.79
N ASP A 659 -19.27 -8.05 4.98
CA ASP A 659 -20.64 -7.57 5.18
C ASP A 659 -20.80 -6.05 4.96
N ILE A 660 -19.70 -5.29 4.94
CA ILE A 660 -19.71 -3.81 4.94
C ILE A 660 -18.95 -3.29 3.71
N ALA A 661 -19.50 -2.30 3.02
CA ALA A 661 -18.78 -1.55 1.99
C ALA A 661 -18.71 -0.06 2.35
N VAL A 662 -17.53 0.54 2.23
CA VAL A 662 -17.24 1.94 2.59
C VAL A 662 -16.97 2.76 1.33
N PHE A 663 -17.76 3.81 1.11
CA PHE A 663 -17.63 4.65 -0.08
C PHE A 663 -16.40 5.55 0.01
N THR A 664 -15.59 5.57 -1.04
CA THR A 664 -14.34 6.37 -1.10
C THR A 664 -14.59 7.87 -1.35
N GLY A 665 -15.82 8.29 -1.64
CA GLY A 665 -16.14 9.65 -2.06
C GLY A 665 -15.91 9.89 -3.56
N GLU A 666 -16.11 11.14 -3.99
CA GLU A 666 -15.93 11.58 -5.38
C GLU A 666 -14.78 12.56 -5.61
N GLU A 667 -14.06 12.97 -4.55
CA GLU A 667 -12.83 13.76 -4.70
C GLU A 667 -11.81 13.01 -5.57
N LEU A 668 -10.91 13.78 -6.18
CA LEU A 668 -9.76 13.26 -6.92
C LEU A 668 -8.48 13.99 -6.53
N PRO A 669 -7.37 13.26 -6.31
CA PRO A 669 -7.29 11.81 -6.29
C PRO A 669 -8.08 11.19 -5.11
N ARG A 670 -8.36 9.89 -5.19
CA ARG A 670 -8.98 9.10 -4.10
C ARG A 670 -8.45 7.67 -4.10
N ARG A 671 -8.64 6.97 -3.00
CA ARG A 671 -8.25 5.55 -2.83
C ARG A 671 -9.06 4.90 -1.70
N SER A 672 -8.73 3.67 -1.31
CA SER A 672 -9.38 2.99 -0.19
C SER A 672 -9.24 3.78 1.13
N VAL A 673 -10.16 3.50 2.06
CA VAL A 673 -10.25 4.19 3.34
C VAL A 673 -9.63 3.31 4.42
N LEU A 674 -8.55 3.78 5.06
CA LEU A 674 -7.93 3.10 6.19
C LEU A 674 -8.86 3.08 7.42
N PRO A 675 -8.76 2.05 8.29
CA PRO A 675 -9.63 1.92 9.46
C PRO A 675 -9.58 3.11 10.43
N ASP A 676 -8.40 3.73 10.61
CA ASP A 676 -8.21 4.90 11.48
C ASP A 676 -9.08 6.10 11.04
N ARG A 677 -9.35 6.20 9.74
CA ARG A 677 -10.18 7.26 9.16
C ARG A 677 -11.68 7.04 9.35
N LEU A 678 -12.09 5.86 9.79
CA LEU A 678 -13.48 5.50 10.03
C LEU A 678 -13.90 5.63 11.50
N VAL A 679 -12.95 5.90 12.41
CA VAL A 679 -13.23 5.99 13.85
C VAL A 679 -14.26 7.08 14.17
N GLU A 680 -14.23 8.22 13.49
CA GLU A 680 -15.23 9.29 13.66
C GLU A 680 -16.58 8.94 13.03
N THR A 681 -16.61 8.06 12.02
CA THR A 681 -17.85 7.64 11.35
C THR A 681 -18.56 6.51 12.11
N LEU A 682 -17.80 5.56 12.67
CA LEU A 682 -18.30 4.35 13.33
C LEU A 682 -17.77 4.17 14.77
N PRO A 683 -17.77 5.22 15.63
CA PRO A 683 -17.08 5.17 16.92
C PRO A 683 -17.58 4.05 17.84
N GLY A 684 -18.87 3.71 17.80
CA GLY A 684 -19.43 2.62 18.61
C GLY A 684 -18.89 1.25 18.23
N ILE A 685 -18.64 1.02 16.93
CA ILE A 685 -18.12 -0.26 16.40
C ILE A 685 -16.64 -0.45 16.75
N PHE A 686 -15.84 0.61 16.59
CA PHE A 686 -14.43 0.58 16.99
C PHE A 686 -14.26 0.51 18.51
N GLY A 687 -15.20 1.08 19.26
CA GLY A 687 -15.26 1.08 20.72
C GLY A 687 -14.40 2.19 21.37
N ASN A 688 -14.80 2.59 22.58
CA ASN A 688 -14.25 3.74 23.30
C ASN A 688 -12.72 3.67 23.51
N ASP A 689 -12.14 2.49 23.70
CA ASP A 689 -10.69 2.36 23.89
C ASP A 689 -9.89 2.67 22.63
N VAL A 690 -10.43 2.39 21.43
CA VAL A 690 -9.81 2.78 20.16
C VAL A 690 -10.02 4.28 19.92
N VAL A 691 -11.23 4.79 20.17
CA VAL A 691 -11.55 6.23 20.03
C VAL A 691 -10.62 7.10 20.88
N GLU A 692 -10.43 6.76 22.16
CA GLU A 692 -9.53 7.52 23.05
C GLU A 692 -8.05 7.33 22.68
N ALA A 693 -7.64 6.14 22.22
CA ALA A 693 -6.28 5.91 21.74
C ALA A 693 -5.96 6.76 20.50
N GLU A 694 -6.88 6.83 19.54
CA GLU A 694 -6.73 7.65 18.33
C GLU A 694 -6.74 9.14 18.64
N LYS A 695 -7.62 9.60 19.52
CA LYS A 695 -7.61 10.98 20.00
C LYS A 695 -6.25 11.36 20.60
N LYS A 696 -5.65 10.47 21.41
CA LYS A 696 -4.31 10.67 21.98
C LYS A 696 -3.22 10.65 20.92
N ARG A 697 -3.28 9.71 19.97
CA ARG A 697 -2.31 9.58 18.88
C ARG A 697 -2.31 10.83 17.98
N LEU A 698 -3.49 11.27 17.55
CA LEU A 698 -3.68 12.43 16.66
C LEU A 698 -3.42 13.77 17.35
N ALA A 699 -3.62 13.87 18.67
CA ALA A 699 -3.17 15.04 19.44
C ALA A 699 -1.65 15.24 19.35
N ASN A 700 -0.90 14.15 19.14
CA ASN A 700 0.54 14.11 18.86
C ASN A 700 1.39 15.00 19.79
N ALA A 701 1.03 15.05 21.08
CA ALA A 701 1.62 15.98 22.03
C ALA A 701 3.13 15.74 22.18
N GLY A 702 3.93 16.78 21.94
CA GLY A 702 5.40 16.72 22.01
C GLY A 702 6.06 16.12 20.78
N GLU A 703 5.30 15.80 19.73
CA GLU A 703 5.75 15.30 18.43
C GLU A 703 6.87 14.22 18.54
N PRO A 704 6.64 13.14 19.32
CA PRO A 704 7.67 12.17 19.67
C PRO A 704 8.26 11.51 18.42
N LEU A 705 9.54 11.16 18.49
CA LEU A 705 10.26 10.45 17.43
C LEU A 705 10.60 9.03 17.89
N ARG A 706 10.55 8.07 16.97
CA ARG A 706 11.07 6.71 17.14
C ARG A 706 12.08 6.37 16.04
N GLN A 707 12.90 5.35 16.28
CA GLN A 707 13.91 4.91 15.32
C GLN A 707 13.74 3.43 15.03
N ILE A 708 13.03 3.13 13.93
CA ILE A 708 12.73 1.78 13.46
C ILE A 708 12.73 1.80 11.92
N PRO A 709 13.55 0.99 11.23
CA PRO A 709 14.66 0.22 11.79
C PRO A 709 15.81 1.14 12.24
N ALA A 710 16.92 0.57 12.72
CA ALA A 710 18.07 1.34 13.16
C ALA A 710 18.54 2.36 12.10
N GLY A 711 18.73 3.62 12.54
CA GLY A 711 19.13 4.73 11.67
C GLY A 711 18.01 5.35 10.82
N VAL A 712 16.73 5.00 11.04
CA VAL A 712 15.57 5.63 10.38
C VAL A 712 14.69 6.32 11.41
N THR A 713 14.94 7.61 11.66
CA THR A 713 14.19 8.41 12.65
C THR A 713 12.95 9.03 12.03
N HIS A 714 11.79 8.81 12.66
CA HIS A 714 10.49 9.25 12.16
C HIS A 714 9.49 9.51 13.30
N SER A 715 8.31 10.04 12.97
CA SER A 715 7.20 10.30 13.90
C SER A 715 6.76 9.01 14.61
N ALA A 716 6.74 9.01 15.95
CA ALA A 716 6.40 7.83 16.73
C ALA A 716 4.89 7.51 16.72
N ASN A 717 4.05 8.52 16.46
CA ASN A 717 2.59 8.41 16.49
C ASN A 717 1.98 8.15 15.10
N MET A 718 2.78 7.72 14.12
CA MET A 718 2.24 7.18 12.87
C MET A 718 1.28 6.03 13.18
N ALA A 719 0.23 5.88 12.38
CA ALA A 719 -0.62 4.70 12.48
C ALA A 719 0.22 3.45 12.15
N ASP A 720 0.16 2.44 13.00
CA ASP A 720 0.93 1.21 12.86
C ASP A 720 -0.03 0.06 12.55
N PRO A 721 0.05 -0.59 11.37
CA PRO A 721 -0.92 -1.62 10.95
C PRO A 721 -1.04 -2.79 11.93
N GLU A 722 0.00 -3.07 12.71
CA GLU A 722 -0.04 -4.10 13.75
C GLU A 722 -1.08 -3.80 14.84
N ASN A 723 -1.39 -2.52 15.10
CA ASN A 723 -2.39 -2.09 16.07
C ASN A 723 -3.84 -2.10 15.51
N TRP A 724 -4.02 -2.38 14.22
CA TRP A 724 -5.32 -2.33 13.51
C TRP A 724 -5.84 -3.71 13.12
N VAL A 725 -5.47 -4.73 13.88
CA VAL A 725 -5.96 -6.10 13.73
C VAL A 725 -7.42 -6.22 14.20
N ASN A 726 -8.28 -6.81 13.35
CA ASN A 726 -9.72 -6.98 13.60
C ASN A 726 -10.40 -5.68 14.12
N PRO A 727 -10.26 -4.56 13.38
CA PRO A 727 -10.54 -3.24 13.93
C PRO A 727 -12.05 -2.98 14.13
N LEU A 728 -12.90 -3.68 13.39
CA LEU A 728 -14.36 -3.65 13.54
C LEU A 728 -14.91 -4.75 14.45
N ARG A 729 -14.05 -5.48 15.19
CA ARG A 729 -14.44 -6.43 16.25
C ARG A 729 -15.42 -7.51 15.81
N GLY A 730 -15.12 -8.20 14.71
CA GLY A 730 -15.93 -9.30 14.20
C GLY A 730 -16.66 -9.03 12.88
N TYR A 731 -16.43 -7.87 12.27
CA TYR A 731 -16.86 -7.53 10.91
C TYR A 731 -15.65 -7.26 10.01
N ALA A 732 -15.83 -7.47 8.70
CA ALA A 732 -14.91 -7.07 7.66
C ALA A 732 -15.55 -5.99 6.78
N TYR A 733 -14.73 -5.16 6.13
CA TYR A 733 -15.21 -4.18 5.16
C TYR A 733 -14.30 -4.12 3.93
N ASP A 734 -14.88 -3.73 2.80
CA ASP A 734 -14.16 -3.28 1.60
C ASP A 734 -14.39 -1.79 1.38
N SER A 735 -13.43 -1.11 0.76
CA SER A 735 -13.70 0.20 0.15
C SER A 735 -14.34 0.03 -1.23
N PHE A 736 -15.20 0.95 -1.63
CA PHE A 736 -15.80 0.93 -2.97
C PHE A 736 -15.91 2.32 -3.58
N ASN A 737 -15.75 2.40 -4.89
CA ASN A 737 -15.67 3.64 -5.64
C ASN A 737 -16.97 3.95 -6.42
N PRO A 738 -17.08 5.14 -7.05
CA PRO A 738 -18.27 5.50 -7.84
C PRO A 738 -18.53 4.63 -9.08
N ASP A 739 -17.53 3.89 -9.56
CA ASP A 739 -17.64 3.06 -10.78
C ASP A 739 -18.66 1.93 -10.57
N VAL A 740 -18.51 1.17 -9.48
CA VAL A 740 -19.36 0.01 -9.16
C VAL A 740 -20.78 0.39 -8.73
N PHE A 741 -21.00 1.65 -8.31
CA PHE A 741 -22.35 2.14 -7.97
C PHE A 741 -23.32 2.06 -9.14
N SER A 742 -22.83 2.22 -10.37
CA SER A 742 -23.70 2.30 -11.55
C SER A 742 -24.33 0.98 -11.97
N THR A 743 -23.80 -0.13 -11.45
CA THR A 743 -24.26 -1.49 -11.76
C THR A 743 -24.67 -2.27 -10.51
N ALA A 744 -24.63 -1.62 -9.34
CA ALA A 744 -25.08 -2.21 -8.08
C ALA A 744 -26.59 -2.48 -8.09
N THR A 745 -26.99 -3.59 -7.47
CA THR A 745 -28.40 -4.00 -7.34
C THR A 745 -28.72 -4.39 -5.90
N VAL A 746 -29.99 -4.41 -5.53
CA VAL A 746 -30.43 -4.87 -4.19
C VAL A 746 -31.24 -6.14 -4.31
N LYS A 747 -30.90 -7.12 -3.48
CA LYS A 747 -31.68 -8.36 -3.32
C LYS A 747 -31.71 -8.72 -1.84
N ASP A 748 -32.91 -8.95 -1.32
CA ASP A 748 -33.17 -9.30 0.08
C ASP A 748 -32.50 -8.32 1.08
N GLY A 749 -32.47 -7.03 0.73
CA GLY A 749 -31.84 -5.96 1.51
C GLY A 749 -30.31 -5.85 1.38
N ASN A 750 -29.65 -6.79 0.72
CA ASN A 750 -28.21 -6.76 0.48
C ASN A 750 -27.89 -6.09 -0.87
N VAL A 751 -26.80 -5.35 -0.91
CA VAL A 751 -26.28 -4.70 -2.12
C VAL A 751 -25.30 -5.64 -2.81
N PHE A 752 -25.55 -5.96 -4.07
CA PHE A 752 -24.70 -6.78 -4.92
C PHE A 752 -24.02 -5.93 -5.98
N PHE A 753 -22.71 -6.08 -6.13
CA PHE A 753 -21.97 -5.56 -7.28
C PHE A 753 -21.91 -6.62 -8.39
N GLU A 754 -21.55 -6.22 -9.62
CA GLU A 754 -21.44 -7.14 -10.77
C GLU A 754 -20.43 -8.28 -10.55
N SER A 755 -19.43 -8.09 -9.68
CA SER A 755 -18.51 -9.14 -9.24
C SER A 755 -19.20 -10.28 -8.47
N GLY A 756 -20.42 -10.04 -8.01
CA GLY A 756 -21.14 -10.88 -7.07
C GLY A 756 -20.61 -10.77 -5.63
N ALA A 757 -19.83 -9.73 -5.31
CA ALA A 757 -19.63 -9.28 -3.93
C ALA A 757 -20.97 -8.78 -3.38
N ALA A 758 -21.25 -9.07 -2.12
CA ALA A 758 -22.55 -8.84 -1.49
C ALA A 758 -22.37 -8.21 -0.11
N TYR A 759 -22.95 -7.04 0.09
CA TYR A 759 -22.77 -6.24 1.30
C TYR A 759 -24.13 -5.99 1.96
N LYS A 760 -24.18 -6.09 3.29
CA LYS A 760 -25.40 -5.82 4.06
C LYS A 760 -25.55 -4.35 4.45
N ILE A 761 -24.42 -3.65 4.57
CA ILE A 761 -24.38 -2.24 4.96
C ILE A 761 -23.46 -1.48 4.01
N LEU A 762 -23.96 -0.37 3.46
CA LEU A 762 -23.11 0.66 2.84
C LEU A 762 -22.81 1.75 3.85
N VAL A 763 -21.57 2.22 3.91
CA VAL A 763 -21.16 3.37 4.71
C VAL A 763 -20.73 4.47 3.76
N ILE A 764 -21.34 5.65 3.88
CA ILE A 764 -21.02 6.86 3.12
C ILE A 764 -20.41 7.85 4.13
N PRO A 765 -19.08 7.87 4.30
CA PRO A 765 -18.44 8.75 5.28
C PRO A 765 -18.66 10.23 4.92
N GLY A 766 -18.66 11.07 5.95
CA GLY A 766 -18.72 12.52 5.81
C GLY A 766 -17.32 13.13 5.61
N ALA A 767 -17.01 14.16 6.39
CA ALA A 767 -15.69 14.78 6.39
C ALA A 767 -14.57 13.78 6.66
N MET A 768 -13.58 13.70 5.76
CA MET A 768 -12.35 12.92 5.96
C MET A 768 -11.14 13.72 5.45
N LYS A 769 -9.94 13.39 5.94
CA LYS A 769 -8.69 14.03 5.48
C LYS A 769 -8.46 13.88 3.96
N MET A 770 -8.82 12.72 3.41
CA MET A 770 -8.77 12.41 1.97
C MET A 770 -10.02 12.84 1.19
N ASN A 771 -11.05 13.32 1.88
CA ASN A 771 -12.27 13.87 1.27
C ASN A 771 -12.66 15.18 1.98
N PRO A 772 -11.80 16.22 1.96
CA PRO A 772 -12.08 17.46 2.68
C PRO A 772 -13.22 18.27 2.05
N ASN A 773 -13.59 17.95 0.80
CA ASN A 773 -14.65 18.58 0.03
C ASN A 773 -15.89 17.68 -0.07
N TYR A 774 -16.20 16.91 0.99
CA TYR A 774 -17.34 15.98 1.07
C TYR A 774 -18.70 16.61 0.72
N GLN A 775 -18.81 17.94 0.78
CA GLN A 775 -19.99 18.68 0.37
C GLN A 775 -20.26 18.59 -1.15
N TYR A 776 -19.31 18.10 -1.95
CA TYR A 776 -19.47 17.93 -3.39
C TYR A 776 -19.75 16.47 -3.74
N MET A 777 -20.90 16.23 -4.36
CA MET A 777 -21.29 14.91 -4.87
C MET A 777 -22.09 15.06 -6.16
N SER A 778 -21.85 14.19 -7.13
CA SER A 778 -22.55 14.18 -8.39
C SER A 778 -23.98 13.71 -8.21
N TYR A 779 -24.90 14.28 -8.99
CA TYR A 779 -26.27 13.82 -9.03
C TYR A 779 -26.39 12.32 -9.32
N LYS A 780 -25.50 11.76 -10.16
CA LYS A 780 -25.51 10.33 -10.50
C LYS A 780 -25.29 9.46 -9.26
N VAL A 781 -24.34 9.81 -8.39
CA VAL A 781 -24.08 9.05 -7.16
C VAL A 781 -25.23 9.18 -6.18
N VAL A 782 -25.73 10.40 -5.92
CA VAL A 782 -26.88 10.60 -5.03
C VAL A 782 -28.10 9.83 -5.54
N LYS A 783 -28.31 9.81 -6.86
CA LYS A 783 -29.41 9.07 -7.51
C LYS A 783 -29.27 7.58 -7.34
N ASN A 784 -28.11 7.02 -7.65
CA ASN A 784 -27.86 5.60 -7.47
C ASN A 784 -28.03 5.20 -6.01
N LEU A 785 -27.56 6.02 -5.06
CA LEU A 785 -27.74 5.76 -3.64
C LEU A 785 -29.23 5.77 -3.24
N SER A 786 -30.01 6.78 -3.67
CA SER A 786 -31.46 6.83 -3.43
C SER A 786 -32.18 5.61 -4.00
N ASP A 787 -31.84 5.22 -5.24
CA ASP A 787 -32.43 4.06 -5.92
C ASP A 787 -32.11 2.75 -5.17
N LEU A 788 -30.88 2.56 -4.70
CA LEU A 788 -30.48 1.40 -3.88
C LEU A 788 -31.21 1.39 -2.53
N ILE A 789 -31.29 2.52 -1.83
CA ILE A 789 -32.01 2.61 -0.55
C ILE A 789 -33.48 2.23 -0.77
N LYS A 790 -34.16 2.82 -1.76
CA LYS A 790 -35.56 2.51 -2.07
C LYS A 790 -35.79 1.02 -2.35
N ALA A 791 -34.81 0.36 -2.96
CA ALA A 791 -34.85 -1.06 -3.27
C ALA A 791 -34.57 -1.98 -2.07
N GLY A 792 -34.13 -1.45 -0.92
CA GLY A 792 -33.95 -2.21 0.32
C GLY A 792 -32.58 -2.05 0.99
N ALA A 793 -31.65 -1.28 0.43
CA ALA A 793 -30.32 -1.15 1.00
C ALA A 793 -30.34 -0.47 2.39
N LYS A 794 -29.44 -0.91 3.27
CA LYS A 794 -29.16 -0.25 4.54
C LYS A 794 -27.89 0.57 4.42
N VAL A 795 -27.99 1.85 4.75
CA VAL A 795 -26.91 2.81 4.52
C VAL A 795 -26.65 3.62 5.78
N ILE A 796 -25.39 3.75 6.18
CA ILE A 796 -24.94 4.71 7.19
C ILE A 796 -24.39 5.93 6.45
N VAL A 797 -24.96 7.11 6.68
CA VAL A 797 -24.55 8.36 6.01
C VAL A 797 -23.96 9.35 7.01
N GLY A 798 -22.81 9.92 6.65
CA GLY A 798 -22.22 11.07 7.31
C GLY A 798 -22.86 12.38 6.87
N ASP A 799 -22.04 13.42 6.79
CA ASP A 799 -22.47 14.77 6.45
C ASP A 799 -23.15 14.86 5.08
N LYS A 800 -24.11 15.79 4.94
CA LYS A 800 -24.87 15.95 3.71
C LYS A 800 -24.05 16.64 2.61
N PRO A 801 -24.15 16.20 1.34
CA PRO A 801 -23.63 16.98 0.22
C PRO A 801 -24.45 18.28 0.07
N LEU A 802 -23.80 19.35 -0.40
CA LEU A 802 -24.40 20.67 -0.62
C LEU A 802 -24.30 21.12 -2.07
N TYR A 803 -23.37 20.56 -2.84
CA TYR A 803 -23.01 21.03 -4.17
C TYR A 803 -22.80 19.86 -5.13
N GLN A 804 -22.98 20.14 -6.42
CA GLN A 804 -22.68 19.19 -7.49
C GLN A 804 -21.21 19.27 -7.91
N SER A 805 -20.60 18.10 -8.16
CA SER A 805 -19.23 17.99 -8.68
C SER A 805 -19.15 18.32 -10.18
N GLY A 806 -18.05 18.96 -10.60
CA GLY A 806 -17.79 19.33 -12.01
C GLY A 806 -18.59 20.54 -12.51
N LEU A 807 -18.34 20.95 -13.76
CA LEU A 807 -19.04 22.08 -14.39
C LEU A 807 -20.40 21.72 -14.96
N LYS A 808 -20.55 20.49 -15.48
CA LYS A 808 -21.83 20.05 -16.05
C LYS A 808 -22.75 19.56 -14.94
N GLN A 809 -23.70 20.42 -14.57
CA GLN A 809 -24.62 20.19 -13.46
C GLN A 809 -26.07 20.07 -13.96
N ILE A 810 -26.89 19.34 -13.21
CA ILE A 810 -28.34 19.37 -13.38
C ILE A 810 -28.92 20.56 -12.60
N LYS A 811 -30.24 20.78 -12.69
CA LYS A 811 -30.90 21.86 -11.93
C LYS A 811 -30.69 21.67 -10.42
N PRO A 812 -30.29 22.74 -9.67
CA PRO A 812 -30.11 22.64 -8.22
C PRO A 812 -31.32 22.05 -7.49
N SER A 813 -32.53 22.47 -7.84
CA SER A 813 -33.76 21.96 -7.23
C SER A 813 -33.94 20.43 -7.37
N GLU A 814 -33.51 19.84 -8.49
CA GLU A 814 -33.58 18.40 -8.72
C GLU A 814 -32.54 17.64 -7.88
N PHE A 815 -31.34 18.21 -7.73
CA PHE A 815 -30.29 17.68 -6.85
C PHE A 815 -30.70 17.80 -5.38
N ASP A 816 -31.10 19.00 -4.94
CA ASP A 816 -31.46 19.31 -3.55
C ASP A 816 -32.62 18.45 -3.06
N SER A 817 -33.64 18.25 -3.90
CA SER A 817 -34.79 17.38 -3.56
C SER A 817 -34.35 15.95 -3.24
N LEU A 818 -33.37 15.44 -3.99
CA LEU A 818 -32.85 14.08 -3.83
C LEU A 818 -31.89 13.97 -2.64
N VAL A 819 -31.10 15.01 -2.38
CA VAL A 819 -30.26 15.08 -1.17
C VAL A 819 -31.14 15.13 0.07
N GLU A 820 -32.16 15.97 0.11
CA GLU A 820 -33.08 16.09 1.25
C GLU A 820 -33.92 14.81 1.47
N GLU A 821 -34.18 14.02 0.41
CA GLU A 821 -34.77 12.69 0.55
C GLU A 821 -33.94 11.79 1.48
N ILE A 822 -32.62 11.76 1.30
CA ILE A 822 -31.71 10.90 2.08
C ILE A 822 -31.31 11.58 3.42
N TRP A 823 -30.86 12.84 3.38
CA TRP A 823 -30.24 13.55 4.52
C TRP A 823 -31.18 14.49 5.29
N GLY A 824 -32.42 14.70 4.83
CA GLY A 824 -33.36 15.62 5.49
C GLY A 824 -33.72 15.22 6.92
N SER A 825 -34.17 16.19 7.72
CA SER A 825 -34.26 16.17 9.21
C SER A 825 -35.19 15.14 9.87
N ASN A 826 -35.84 14.26 9.12
CA ASN A 826 -36.86 13.34 9.61
C ASN A 826 -36.26 11.97 9.97
N PHE A 827 -35.43 11.93 11.02
CA PHE A 827 -34.92 10.67 11.58
C PHE A 827 -35.64 10.34 12.88
N ASP A 828 -36.15 9.12 12.98
CA ASP A 828 -36.54 8.51 14.24
C ASP A 828 -35.28 8.16 15.04
N SER A 829 -35.44 7.92 16.35
CA SER A 829 -34.32 7.46 17.18
C SER A 829 -34.72 6.35 18.13
N PHE A 830 -33.78 5.44 18.37
CA PHE A 830 -33.87 4.40 19.40
C PHE A 830 -32.51 4.24 20.09
N LYS A 831 -32.45 3.50 21.20
CA LYS A 831 -31.19 3.25 21.91
C LYS A 831 -30.62 1.88 21.60
N SER A 832 -29.31 1.81 21.34
CA SER A 832 -28.52 0.58 21.30
C SER A 832 -27.25 0.78 22.09
N GLY A 833 -26.87 -0.15 22.96
CA GLY A 833 -25.72 0.02 23.86
C GLY A 833 -25.81 1.25 24.78
N GLY A 834 -27.03 1.74 25.05
CA GLY A 834 -27.29 2.96 25.83
C GLY A 834 -27.13 4.28 25.04
N LYS A 835 -26.70 4.23 23.78
CA LYS A 835 -26.50 5.39 22.90
C LYS A 835 -27.62 5.54 21.87
N PRO A 836 -27.98 6.78 21.47
CA PRO A 836 -28.99 6.98 20.44
C PRO A 836 -28.46 6.57 19.06
N ILE A 837 -29.27 5.81 18.32
CA ILE A 837 -29.12 5.57 16.88
C ILE A 837 -30.27 6.29 16.19
N TYR A 838 -29.95 7.02 15.12
CA TYR A 838 -30.92 7.74 14.30
C TYR A 838 -31.15 6.97 13.00
N VAL A 839 -32.42 6.74 12.66
CA VAL A 839 -32.82 5.96 11.48
C VAL A 839 -33.96 6.65 10.72
N LYS A 840 -33.97 6.50 9.40
CA LYS A 840 -35.01 6.95 8.49
C LYS A 840 -35.33 5.84 7.49
N ASN A 841 -36.61 5.52 7.31
CA ASN A 841 -37.04 4.54 6.33
C ASN A 841 -37.33 5.23 4.98
N ILE A 842 -36.81 4.69 3.89
CA ILE A 842 -37.03 5.21 2.53
C ILE A 842 -37.27 4.02 1.60
N GLY A 843 -38.47 3.93 1.02
CA GLY A 843 -38.87 2.75 0.27
C GLY A 843 -38.78 1.49 1.14
N LEU A 844 -38.07 0.47 0.66
CA LEU A 844 -37.83 -0.78 1.41
C LEU A 844 -36.57 -0.74 2.30
N GLY A 845 -35.73 0.29 2.17
CA GLY A 845 -34.44 0.39 2.86
C GLY A 845 -34.44 1.38 4.00
N GLN A 846 -33.24 1.53 4.59
CA GLN A 846 -33.04 2.29 5.83
C GLN A 846 -31.77 3.13 5.74
N VAL A 847 -31.86 4.37 6.19
CA VAL A 847 -30.74 5.31 6.30
C VAL A 847 -30.47 5.55 7.78
N TYR A 848 -29.22 5.39 8.19
CA TYR A 848 -28.74 5.61 9.54
C TYR A 848 -27.76 6.78 9.54
N LYS A 849 -27.74 7.57 10.61
CA LYS A 849 -26.85 8.72 10.72
C LYS A 849 -25.50 8.35 11.36
N ALA A 850 -24.41 8.82 10.78
CA ALA A 850 -23.10 8.85 11.43
C ALA A 850 -22.91 10.18 12.22
N PRO A 851 -22.12 10.20 13.31
CA PRO A 851 -21.39 9.08 13.91
C PRO A 851 -22.31 7.95 14.39
N PHE A 852 -22.00 6.72 14.01
CA PHE A 852 -22.77 5.55 14.44
C PHE A 852 -22.29 5.08 15.83
N GLU A 853 -23.11 5.36 16.84
CA GLU A 853 -22.79 5.11 18.26
C GLU A 853 -23.19 3.71 18.75
N GLY A 854 -23.79 2.87 17.90
CA GLY A 854 -24.12 1.50 18.25
C GLY A 854 -22.86 0.65 18.43
N ASN A 855 -22.84 -0.19 19.47
CA ASN A 855 -21.71 -1.07 19.76
C ASN A 855 -21.60 -2.29 18.81
N ASP A 856 -22.65 -2.53 18.02
CA ASP A 856 -22.75 -3.58 17.00
C ASP A 856 -23.79 -3.18 15.93
N PHE A 857 -23.93 -4.01 14.90
CA PHE A 857 -24.92 -3.83 13.82
C PHE A 857 -26.16 -4.74 13.98
N ASN A 858 -26.41 -5.31 15.16
CA ASN A 858 -27.56 -6.22 15.37
C ASN A 858 -28.89 -5.50 15.11
N SER A 859 -28.97 -4.23 15.53
CA SER A 859 -30.13 -3.36 15.24
C SER A 859 -30.34 -3.06 13.75
N LEU A 860 -29.31 -3.28 12.92
CA LEU A 860 -29.35 -3.21 11.46
C LEU A 860 -29.58 -4.61 10.84
N GLY A 861 -29.82 -5.65 11.64
CA GLY A 861 -29.98 -7.03 11.17
C GLY A 861 -28.66 -7.69 10.72
N LEU A 862 -27.51 -7.20 11.18
CA LEU A 862 -26.21 -7.76 10.90
C LEU A 862 -25.50 -8.14 12.21
N GLU A 863 -25.45 -9.44 12.49
CA GLU A 863 -24.61 -9.97 13.58
C GLU A 863 -23.15 -10.08 13.16
N LYS A 864 -22.24 -9.98 14.14
CA LYS A 864 -20.81 -10.30 13.99
C LYS A 864 -20.63 -11.64 13.29
N ASP A 865 -19.72 -11.68 12.33
CA ASP A 865 -19.37 -12.91 11.64
C ASP A 865 -18.62 -13.86 12.59
N LEU A 866 -17.63 -13.32 13.30
CA LEU A 866 -16.92 -14.01 14.37
C LEU A 866 -16.81 -13.12 15.60
N ASP A 867 -17.33 -13.58 16.73
CA ASP A 867 -17.07 -12.96 18.03
C ASP A 867 -15.99 -13.75 18.78
N ILE A 868 -15.02 -13.04 19.34
CA ILE A 868 -13.82 -13.60 19.97
C ILE A 868 -13.67 -13.02 21.36
N ASN A 869 -13.70 -13.87 22.38
CA ASN A 869 -13.56 -13.47 23.78
C ASN A 869 -12.40 -14.24 24.40
N GLU A 870 -11.35 -13.55 24.86
CA GLU A 870 -10.27 -14.18 25.61
C GLU A 870 -10.78 -14.64 26.98
N ILE A 871 -10.49 -15.89 27.35
CA ILE A 871 -10.82 -16.45 28.66
C ILE A 871 -9.66 -16.09 29.60
N PRO A 872 -9.85 -15.19 30.58
CA PRO A 872 -8.77 -14.80 31.47
C PRO A 872 -8.29 -16.00 32.28
N SER A 873 -6.98 -16.13 32.49
CA SER A 873 -6.42 -17.14 33.40
C SER A 873 -6.74 -16.88 34.88
N MET A 874 -7.31 -15.71 35.21
CA MET A 874 -7.63 -15.25 36.56
C MET A 874 -9.04 -14.62 36.58
N LEU A 875 -9.84 -14.93 37.60
CA LEU A 875 -11.20 -14.41 37.87
C LEU A 875 -11.20 -12.88 38.03
N ASN A 876 -11.09 -12.12 36.93
CA ASN A 876 -11.38 -10.69 36.91
C ASN A 876 -12.75 -10.48 36.26
N SER A 877 -13.63 -9.80 36.99
CA SER A 877 -15.03 -9.53 36.63
C SER A 877 -15.21 -8.54 35.47
N VAL A 878 -14.12 -8.09 34.85
CA VAL A 878 -14.10 -7.17 33.72
C VAL A 878 -13.28 -7.81 32.59
N ILE A 879 -13.96 -8.27 31.54
CA ILE A 879 -13.33 -8.83 30.34
C ILE A 879 -13.10 -7.66 29.36
N PRO A 880 -11.85 -7.20 29.14
CA PRO A 880 -11.58 -6.20 28.12
C PRO A 880 -11.84 -6.77 26.72
N PRO A 881 -12.09 -5.94 25.69
CA PRO A 881 -12.20 -6.40 24.31
C PRO A 881 -10.96 -7.19 23.90
N THR A 882 -11.14 -8.34 23.25
CA THR A 882 -10.02 -9.16 22.78
C THR A 882 -9.19 -8.40 21.77
N LYS A 883 -7.92 -8.16 22.09
CA LYS A 883 -6.94 -7.53 21.19
C LYS A 883 -6.01 -8.57 20.59
N ASN A 884 -5.36 -8.21 19.48
CA ASN A 884 -4.27 -8.97 18.87
C ASN A 884 -4.67 -10.41 18.47
N VAL A 885 -5.89 -10.57 17.95
CA VAL A 885 -6.36 -11.79 17.27
C VAL A 885 -7.06 -11.38 16.00
N THR A 886 -6.64 -11.95 14.88
CA THR A 886 -7.17 -11.61 13.55
C THR A 886 -7.90 -12.79 12.93
N PHE A 887 -8.81 -12.52 12.00
CA PHE A 887 -9.48 -13.55 11.22
C PHE A 887 -9.84 -13.07 9.81
N THR A 888 -10.08 -14.03 8.92
CA THR A 888 -10.84 -13.81 7.67
C THR A 888 -11.76 -14.99 7.43
N HIS A 889 -12.81 -14.77 6.65
CA HIS A 889 -13.83 -15.77 6.35
C HIS A 889 -14.02 -15.91 4.84
N ARG A 890 -13.99 -17.15 4.36
CA ARG A 890 -14.32 -17.51 2.98
C ARG A 890 -15.45 -18.51 2.93
N LYS A 891 -16.29 -18.37 1.92
CA LYS A 891 -17.45 -19.21 1.70
C LYS A 891 -17.44 -19.85 0.32
N THR A 892 -17.65 -21.16 0.30
CA THR A 892 -17.84 -21.97 -0.90
C THR A 892 -19.32 -22.37 -1.02
N ALA A 893 -19.66 -23.24 -1.97
CA ALA A 893 -21.02 -23.74 -2.10
C ALA A 893 -21.42 -24.69 -0.94
N ASP A 894 -20.43 -25.34 -0.33
CA ASP A 894 -20.57 -26.46 0.59
C ASP A 894 -19.84 -26.27 1.93
N ALA A 895 -18.98 -25.26 2.05
CA ALA A 895 -18.22 -25.00 3.27
C ALA A 895 -18.00 -23.51 3.59
N ASP A 896 -17.93 -23.20 4.88
CA ASP A 896 -17.47 -21.93 5.45
C ASP A 896 -16.09 -22.17 6.11
N ILE A 897 -15.12 -21.31 5.78
CA ILE A 897 -13.69 -21.47 6.11
C ILE A 897 -13.20 -20.20 6.82
N TYR A 898 -12.86 -20.32 8.10
CA TYR A 898 -12.31 -19.22 8.89
C TYR A 898 -10.82 -19.44 9.13
N PHE A 899 -9.99 -18.47 8.74
CA PHE A 899 -8.59 -18.41 9.19
C PHE A 899 -8.52 -17.56 10.46
N ILE A 900 -7.81 -18.01 11.49
CA ILE A 900 -7.65 -17.30 12.77
C ILE A 900 -6.18 -17.30 13.16
N SER A 901 -5.66 -16.16 13.62
CA SER A 901 -4.28 -16.05 14.08
C SER A 901 -4.14 -15.22 15.36
N ASN A 902 -3.43 -15.79 16.34
CA ASN A 902 -2.97 -15.10 17.54
C ASN A 902 -1.75 -14.25 17.19
N GLN A 903 -1.82 -12.95 17.43
CA GLN A 903 -0.76 -12.01 17.10
C GLN A 903 0.19 -11.74 18.29
N GLU A 904 0.02 -12.44 19.41
CA GLU A 904 0.90 -12.30 20.57
C GLU A 904 1.88 -13.47 20.74
N ALA A 905 3.08 -13.15 21.22
CA ALA A 905 4.13 -14.12 21.53
C ALA A 905 3.89 -14.91 22.83
N LYS A 906 2.63 -15.27 23.12
CA LYS A 906 2.23 -16.11 24.26
C LYS A 906 1.03 -16.99 23.88
N GLU A 907 0.91 -18.17 24.48
CA GLU A 907 -0.28 -19.02 24.34
C GLU A 907 -1.49 -18.36 25.03
N ARG A 908 -2.65 -18.40 24.37
CA ARG A 908 -3.88 -17.75 24.83
C ARG A 908 -5.08 -18.67 24.60
N GLU A 909 -6.09 -18.59 25.47
CA GLU A 909 -7.33 -19.37 25.36
C GLU A 909 -8.51 -18.45 25.05
N PHE A 910 -9.32 -18.83 24.08
CA PHE A 910 -10.43 -18.02 23.58
C PHE A 910 -11.72 -18.82 23.56
N ASN A 911 -12.83 -18.14 23.82
CA ASN A 911 -14.16 -18.54 23.41
C ASN A 911 -14.46 -17.92 22.04
N PHE A 912 -14.81 -18.75 21.07
CA PHE A 912 -15.20 -18.33 19.74
C PHE A 912 -16.69 -18.54 19.52
N SER A 913 -17.35 -17.58 18.86
CA SER A 913 -18.73 -17.67 18.42
C SER A 913 -18.85 -17.32 16.94
N PHE A 914 -19.12 -18.33 16.11
CA PHE A 914 -19.24 -18.21 14.66
C PHE A 914 -20.69 -18.02 14.25
N ARG A 915 -20.94 -17.17 13.25
CA ARG A 915 -22.25 -17.01 12.60
C ARG A 915 -22.58 -18.19 11.68
N ILE A 916 -22.49 -19.41 12.21
CA ILE A 916 -22.67 -20.69 11.54
C ILE A 916 -23.61 -21.57 12.38
N ASN A 917 -24.55 -22.24 11.70
CA ASN A 917 -25.57 -23.10 12.31
C ASN A 917 -25.63 -24.45 11.59
N GLY A 918 -25.93 -25.52 12.33
CA GLY A 918 -26.18 -26.86 11.79
C GLY A 918 -24.99 -27.53 11.10
N MET A 919 -23.76 -27.13 11.44
CA MET A 919 -22.53 -27.70 10.87
C MET A 919 -21.51 -28.06 11.95
N VAL A 920 -20.71 -29.10 11.69
CA VAL A 920 -19.66 -29.56 12.60
C VAL A 920 -18.38 -28.75 12.38
N PRO A 921 -17.81 -28.10 13.41
CA PRO A 921 -16.52 -27.44 13.30
C PRO A 921 -15.35 -28.45 13.27
N LYS A 922 -14.44 -28.28 12.31
CA LYS A 922 -13.14 -28.99 12.23
C LYS A 922 -11.98 -27.99 12.31
N ILE A 923 -10.91 -28.36 13.00
CA ILE A 923 -9.64 -27.61 12.95
C ILE A 923 -8.79 -28.19 11.82
N TYR A 924 -8.19 -27.31 11.02
CA TYR A 924 -7.05 -27.64 10.17
C TYR A 924 -5.82 -26.81 10.57
N ASN A 925 -4.72 -27.50 10.86
CA ASN A 925 -3.45 -26.87 11.21
C ASN A 925 -2.53 -26.81 9.97
N PRO A 926 -2.34 -25.64 9.35
CA PRO A 926 -1.51 -25.50 8.15
C PRO A 926 0.00 -25.72 8.42
N VAL A 927 0.47 -25.65 9.68
CA VAL A 927 1.89 -25.94 10.02
C VAL A 927 2.16 -27.44 9.92
N THR A 928 1.28 -28.27 10.51
CA THR A 928 1.47 -29.73 10.55
C THR A 928 0.76 -30.48 9.43
N ASN A 929 -0.18 -29.83 8.73
CA ASN A 929 -1.09 -30.43 7.75
C ASN A 929 -2.10 -31.43 8.33
N ASP A 930 -2.46 -31.27 9.61
CA ASP A 930 -3.42 -32.15 10.27
C ASP A 930 -4.82 -31.53 10.33
N THR A 931 -5.83 -32.38 10.19
CA THR A 931 -7.25 -32.04 10.43
C THR A 931 -7.77 -32.82 11.62
N ALA A 932 -8.47 -32.16 12.53
CA ALA A 932 -9.10 -32.80 13.68
C ALA A 932 -10.53 -32.26 13.91
N ALA A 933 -11.46 -33.16 14.23
CA ALA A 933 -12.78 -32.77 14.72
C ALA A 933 -12.67 -32.23 16.15
N LEU A 934 -13.46 -31.20 16.47
CA LEU A 934 -13.54 -30.70 17.85
C LEU A 934 -14.23 -31.71 18.77
N LYS A 935 -13.71 -31.86 19.99
CA LYS A 935 -14.28 -32.74 21.03
C LYS A 935 -15.41 -32.06 21.81
N SER A 936 -15.48 -30.73 21.83
CA SER A 936 -16.50 -29.97 22.52
C SER A 936 -16.92 -28.72 21.76
N TRP A 937 -18.22 -28.58 21.49
CA TRP A 937 -18.80 -27.41 20.84
C TRP A 937 -20.31 -27.39 21.08
N SER A 938 -20.95 -26.24 20.93
CA SER A 938 -22.41 -26.11 21.01
C SER A 938 -22.95 -25.16 19.95
N ILE A 939 -24.20 -25.36 19.58
CA ILE A 939 -24.97 -24.51 18.68
C ILE A 939 -26.12 -23.93 19.49
N LYS A 940 -26.14 -22.61 19.60
CA LYS A 940 -27.18 -21.86 20.33
C LYS A 940 -27.49 -20.58 19.58
N ASP A 941 -28.77 -20.20 19.52
CA ASP A 941 -29.21 -18.95 18.91
C ASP A 941 -28.67 -18.74 17.48
N GLY A 942 -28.59 -19.83 16.69
CA GLY A 942 -28.09 -19.80 15.31
C GLY A 942 -26.57 -19.66 15.15
N ARG A 943 -25.80 -19.79 16.23
CA ARG A 943 -24.34 -19.63 16.23
C ARG A 943 -23.65 -20.87 16.80
N THR A 944 -22.41 -21.12 16.37
CA THR A 944 -21.58 -22.23 16.87
C THR A 944 -20.51 -21.70 17.81
N PHE A 945 -20.38 -22.32 18.99
CA PHE A 945 -19.50 -21.90 20.08
C PHE A 945 -18.52 -23.01 20.46
N PHE A 946 -17.27 -22.63 20.74
CA PHE A 946 -16.31 -23.52 21.40
C PHE A 946 -15.13 -22.74 21.97
N ASN A 947 -14.43 -23.37 22.93
CA ASN A 947 -13.18 -22.86 23.45
C ASN A 947 -12.00 -23.48 22.72
N LEU A 948 -10.94 -22.70 22.49
CA LEU A 948 -9.73 -23.18 21.85
C LEU A 948 -8.49 -22.41 22.34
N LYS A 949 -7.39 -23.12 22.54
CA LYS A 949 -6.08 -22.54 22.83
C LYS A 949 -5.31 -22.31 21.53
N LEU A 950 -4.81 -21.10 21.35
CA LEU A 950 -3.90 -20.75 20.28
C LEU A 950 -2.47 -20.61 20.84
N PRO A 951 -1.48 -21.31 20.25
CA PRO A 951 -0.07 -21.13 20.58
C PRO A 951 0.38 -19.68 20.39
N ALA A 952 1.53 -19.33 20.97
CA ALA A 952 2.21 -18.06 20.69
C ALA A 952 2.40 -17.88 19.17
N ASN A 953 1.98 -16.74 18.62
CA ASN A 953 2.01 -16.45 17.18
C ASN A 953 1.29 -17.49 16.29
N GLY A 954 0.44 -18.34 16.90
CA GLY A 954 -0.16 -19.50 16.25
C GLY A 954 -1.35 -19.13 15.36
N SER A 955 -1.55 -19.87 14.28
CA SER A 955 -2.71 -19.73 13.39
C SER A 955 -3.26 -21.09 12.98
N LEU A 956 -4.55 -21.12 12.64
CA LEU A 956 -5.25 -22.31 12.19
C LEU A 956 -6.48 -21.95 11.36
N PHE A 957 -7.08 -22.96 10.75
CA PHE A 957 -8.38 -22.86 10.09
C PHE A 957 -9.46 -23.57 10.90
N ILE A 958 -10.65 -22.98 10.94
CA ILE A 958 -11.89 -23.63 11.34
C ILE A 958 -12.73 -23.83 10.08
N ILE A 959 -13.06 -25.09 9.79
CA ILE A 959 -13.80 -25.49 8.59
C ILE A 959 -15.14 -26.08 9.01
N PHE A 960 -16.22 -25.55 8.42
CA PHE A 960 -17.58 -26.05 8.55
C PHE A 960 -18.04 -26.59 7.20
N GLU A 961 -18.09 -27.91 7.05
CA GLU A 961 -18.45 -28.59 5.79
C GLU A 961 -19.48 -29.71 5.99
N ASP A 962 -19.48 -30.36 7.16
CA ASP A 962 -20.39 -31.45 7.48
C ASP A 962 -21.63 -30.92 8.21
N LYS A 963 -22.81 -31.27 7.72
CA LYS A 963 -24.08 -30.97 8.40
C LYS A 963 -24.27 -31.82 9.65
N THR A 964 -24.95 -31.28 10.65
CA THR A 964 -25.30 -31.99 11.88
C THR A 964 -26.64 -31.52 12.44
N GLU A 965 -27.37 -32.46 13.04
CA GLU A 965 -28.56 -32.18 13.84
C GLU A 965 -28.23 -32.04 15.34
N LEU A 966 -27.01 -32.42 15.75
CA LEU A 966 -26.54 -32.23 17.13
C LEU A 966 -26.43 -30.74 17.42
N THR A 967 -27.05 -30.31 18.51
CA THR A 967 -26.93 -28.94 19.02
C THR A 967 -25.78 -28.78 20.00
N GLN A 968 -25.14 -29.86 20.43
CA GLN A 968 -23.94 -29.82 21.26
C GLN A 968 -23.18 -31.15 21.21
N LEU A 969 -21.88 -31.08 21.45
CA LEU A 969 -20.99 -32.19 21.71
C LEU A 969 -20.12 -31.86 22.92
N GLN A 970 -19.96 -32.79 23.85
CA GLN A 970 -19.08 -32.65 25.02
C GLN A 970 -18.34 -33.96 25.31
N ALA A 971 -17.46 -34.35 24.39
CA ALA A 971 -16.67 -35.58 24.47
C ALA A 971 -15.29 -35.39 25.14
N GLY A 972 -14.87 -34.15 25.40
CA GLY A 972 -13.58 -33.82 26.03
C GLY A 972 -13.18 -32.36 25.81
N LEU A 973 -11.95 -31.99 26.18
CA LEU A 973 -11.40 -30.66 25.91
C LEU A 973 -10.90 -30.57 24.47
N ASN A 974 -11.03 -29.39 23.85
CA ASN A 974 -10.46 -29.10 22.52
C ASN A 974 -8.95 -28.82 22.54
N SER A 975 -8.33 -28.90 23.72
CA SER A 975 -6.89 -28.72 23.91
C SER A 975 -6.26 -30.03 24.35
N ASN A 976 -5.11 -30.36 23.78
CA ASN A 976 -4.33 -31.51 24.20
C ASN A 976 -3.52 -31.17 25.46
N LYS A 977 -3.46 -32.12 26.40
CA LYS A 977 -2.62 -32.03 27.60
C LYS A 977 -1.40 -32.92 27.42
N PHE A 978 -0.25 -32.47 27.92
CA PHE A 978 1.01 -33.18 27.76
C PHE A 978 1.68 -33.35 29.12
N LYS A 979 2.11 -34.58 29.40
CA LYS A 979 2.85 -34.94 30.61
C LYS A 979 4.27 -35.33 30.26
N THR A 980 5.25 -34.63 30.80
CA THR A 980 6.66 -35.02 30.68
C THR A 980 6.91 -36.37 31.34
N VAL A 981 7.47 -37.30 30.57
CA VAL A 981 7.80 -38.66 31.04
C VAL A 981 9.30 -38.94 31.03
N GLN A 982 10.10 -38.16 30.28
CA GLN A 982 11.55 -38.29 30.28
C GLN A 982 12.22 -36.97 29.88
N ASP A 983 13.26 -36.57 30.60
CA ASP A 983 14.15 -35.46 30.23
C ASP A 983 15.42 -36.02 29.58
N ILE A 984 15.75 -35.52 28.38
CA ILE A 984 16.94 -35.91 27.62
C ILE A 984 17.89 -34.73 27.35
N SER A 985 17.79 -33.65 28.12
CA SER A 985 18.51 -32.38 27.89
C SER A 985 20.04 -32.49 28.02
N ASN A 986 20.56 -33.42 28.80
CA ASN A 986 22.01 -33.47 29.10
C ASN A 986 22.80 -34.39 28.16
N ASN A 987 24.11 -34.16 28.06
CA ASN A 987 25.09 -35.01 27.37
C ASN A 987 24.82 -35.20 25.87
N TRP A 988 24.99 -34.12 25.10
CA TRP A 988 24.88 -34.11 23.64
C TRP A 988 26.25 -34.03 22.97
N GLN A 989 26.41 -34.68 21.83
CA GLN A 989 27.52 -34.43 20.90
C GLN A 989 27.04 -33.47 19.83
N VAL A 990 27.74 -32.34 19.67
CA VAL A 990 27.34 -31.27 18.74
C VAL A 990 28.39 -31.12 17.65
N GLN A 991 28.01 -31.37 16.40
CA GLN A 991 28.85 -31.16 15.23
C GLN A 991 28.47 -29.85 14.53
N PHE A 992 29.43 -28.96 14.39
CA PHE A 992 29.31 -27.74 13.59
C PHE A 992 29.96 -27.94 12.21
N ASP A 993 29.66 -27.07 11.26
CA ASP A 993 30.29 -27.10 9.93
C ASP A 993 31.56 -26.25 9.94
N ALA A 994 32.70 -26.90 9.68
CA ALA A 994 33.99 -26.23 9.58
C ALA A 994 34.05 -25.23 8.41
N ALA A 995 33.30 -25.47 7.31
CA ALA A 995 33.22 -24.54 6.19
C ALA A 995 32.54 -23.21 6.56
N ASN A 996 31.68 -23.22 7.60
CA ASN A 996 31.04 -22.03 8.16
C ASN A 996 31.76 -21.47 9.40
N GLY A 997 33.00 -21.94 9.65
CA GLY A 997 33.84 -21.46 10.74
C GLY A 997 33.58 -22.10 12.11
N GLY A 998 32.86 -23.23 12.16
CA GLY A 998 32.68 -24.02 13.38
C GLY A 998 33.84 -25.01 13.64
N PRO A 999 33.87 -25.67 14.81
CA PRO A 999 34.83 -26.73 15.11
C PRO A 999 34.76 -27.91 14.13
N SER A 1000 35.91 -28.43 13.71
CA SER A 1000 35.98 -29.59 12.81
C SER A 1000 35.63 -30.92 13.47
N LYS A 1001 35.80 -31.03 14.79
CA LYS A 1001 35.43 -32.19 15.60
C LYS A 1001 34.15 -31.91 16.39
N ALA A 1002 33.37 -32.95 16.63
CA ALA A 1002 32.21 -32.87 17.50
C ALA A 1002 32.61 -32.41 18.92
N VAL A 1003 31.80 -31.53 19.50
CA VAL A 1003 32.00 -30.95 20.83
C VAL A 1003 30.96 -31.52 21.80
N ALA A 1004 31.43 -31.98 22.95
CA ALA A 1004 30.55 -32.51 23.99
C ALA A 1004 29.88 -31.37 24.78
N PHE A 1005 28.55 -31.28 24.70
CA PHE A 1005 27.73 -30.36 25.48
C PHE A 1005 27.15 -31.12 26.67
N LYS A 1006 27.68 -30.87 27.87
CA LYS A 1006 27.15 -31.47 29.11
C LYS A 1006 25.72 -31.00 29.39
N ALA A 1007 25.47 -29.72 29.17
CA ALA A 1007 24.16 -29.08 29.22
C ALA A 1007 23.93 -28.27 27.94
N LEU A 1008 22.67 -28.13 27.55
CA LEU A 1008 22.25 -27.25 26.47
C LEU A 1008 22.50 -25.78 26.85
N THR A 1009 22.95 -24.97 25.89
CA THR A 1009 23.32 -23.58 26.15
C THR A 1009 23.24 -22.76 24.87
N ASP A 1010 23.10 -21.45 25.05
CA ASP A 1010 23.21 -20.46 24.00
C ASP A 1010 24.65 -20.38 23.49
N TRP A 1011 24.84 -20.64 22.20
CA TRP A 1011 26.16 -20.64 21.55
C TRP A 1011 26.90 -19.33 21.78
N THR A 1012 26.19 -18.20 21.84
CA THR A 1012 26.78 -16.86 22.01
C THR A 1012 27.51 -16.66 23.35
N LYS A 1013 27.26 -17.55 24.31
CA LYS A 1013 27.91 -17.56 25.63
C LYS A 1013 29.09 -18.54 25.69
N HIS A 1014 29.32 -19.32 24.64
CA HIS A 1014 30.40 -20.30 24.60
C HIS A 1014 31.77 -19.60 24.56
N PRO A 1015 32.80 -20.10 25.29
CA PRO A 1015 34.12 -19.47 25.32
C PRO A 1015 34.88 -19.61 23.99
N ASP A 1016 34.66 -20.71 23.26
CA ASP A 1016 35.24 -20.89 21.92
C ASP A 1016 34.58 -19.94 20.90
N SER A 1017 35.39 -19.05 20.33
CA SER A 1017 34.96 -18.08 19.33
C SER A 1017 34.35 -18.69 18.06
N SER A 1018 34.76 -19.91 17.69
CA SER A 1018 34.22 -20.63 16.52
C SER A 1018 32.77 -21.08 16.73
N ILE A 1019 32.35 -21.29 17.99
CA ILE A 1019 30.96 -21.57 18.37
C ILE A 1019 30.22 -20.26 18.67
N LYS A 1020 30.86 -19.34 19.40
CA LYS A 1020 30.28 -18.05 19.81
C LYS A 1020 29.71 -17.23 18.67
N TYR A 1021 30.45 -17.17 17.57
CA TYR A 1021 30.10 -16.41 16.36
C TYR A 1021 29.57 -17.31 15.24
N TYR A 1022 29.16 -18.54 15.55
CA TYR A 1022 28.69 -19.46 14.52
C TYR A 1022 27.35 -19.01 13.92
N SER A 1023 27.24 -19.10 12.59
CA SER A 1023 25.98 -19.01 11.85
C SER A 1023 25.89 -20.17 10.87
N GLY A 1024 24.79 -20.91 10.91
CA GLY A 1024 24.59 -22.10 10.10
C GLY A 1024 23.92 -23.22 10.89
N THR A 1025 24.01 -24.44 10.38
CA THR A 1025 23.42 -25.62 11.02
C THR A 1025 24.43 -26.28 11.98
N ALA A 1026 23.98 -26.65 13.18
CA ALA A 1026 24.70 -27.55 14.08
C ALA A 1026 23.86 -28.81 14.32
N ILE A 1027 24.51 -29.98 14.34
CA ILE A 1027 23.86 -31.28 14.49
C ILE A 1027 24.11 -31.78 15.91
N TYR A 1028 23.06 -31.80 16.72
CA TYR A 1028 23.04 -32.41 18.04
C TYR A 1028 22.73 -33.90 17.90
N SER A 1029 23.52 -34.77 18.52
CA SER A 1029 23.29 -36.21 18.50
C SER A 1029 23.53 -36.87 19.85
N LYS A 1030 22.71 -37.87 20.16
CA LYS A 1030 22.93 -38.78 21.29
C LYS A 1030 22.11 -40.06 21.11
N THR A 1031 22.43 -41.03 21.96
CA THR A 1031 21.61 -42.21 22.19
C THR A 1031 20.93 -42.07 23.55
N PHE A 1032 19.67 -42.53 23.66
CA PHE A 1032 18.94 -42.56 24.93
C PHE A 1032 18.05 -43.79 25.02
N THR A 1033 17.82 -44.29 26.24
CA THR A 1033 16.93 -45.43 26.49
C THR A 1033 15.55 -44.91 26.88
N TYR A 1034 14.52 -45.34 26.14
CA TYR A 1034 13.12 -45.02 26.41
C TYR A 1034 12.40 -46.21 27.04
N LYS A 1035 11.73 -45.99 28.18
CA LYS A 1035 10.95 -47.03 28.89
C LYS A 1035 9.45 -46.74 28.92
N GLY A 1036 9.02 -45.58 28.43
CA GLY A 1036 7.62 -45.15 28.46
C GLY A 1036 6.73 -45.84 27.42
N ASP A 1037 5.46 -45.42 27.36
CA ASP A 1037 4.53 -45.83 26.31
C ASP A 1037 4.90 -45.14 24.99
N THR A 1038 4.94 -45.89 23.90
CA THR A 1038 5.25 -45.32 22.58
C THR A 1038 4.03 -44.71 21.91
N LYS A 1039 2.82 -44.96 22.42
CA LYS A 1039 1.58 -44.38 21.89
C LYS A 1039 1.39 -42.94 22.37
N ASN A 1040 1.07 -42.04 21.44
CA ASN A 1040 0.93 -40.59 21.67
C ASN A 1040 2.16 -40.00 22.38
N ALA A 1041 3.35 -40.46 21.99
CA ALA A 1041 4.61 -39.93 22.46
C ALA A 1041 5.01 -38.72 21.60
N TRP A 1042 5.41 -37.65 22.27
CA TRP A 1042 5.81 -36.39 21.65
C TRP A 1042 7.20 -35.99 22.14
N ILE A 1043 7.93 -35.24 21.32
CA ILE A 1043 9.14 -34.53 21.76
C ILE A 1043 8.87 -33.04 21.81
N ASP A 1044 9.25 -32.38 22.91
CA ASP A 1044 9.25 -30.93 23.06
C ASP A 1044 10.70 -30.46 23.16
N LEU A 1045 11.09 -29.50 22.30
CA LEU A 1045 12.46 -28.97 22.28
C LEU A 1045 12.66 -27.79 23.25
N GLY A 1046 11.59 -27.27 23.85
CA GLY A 1046 11.65 -26.06 24.66
C GLY A 1046 12.15 -24.86 23.84
N GLY A 1047 13.16 -24.16 24.37
CA GLY A 1047 13.78 -23.03 23.70
C GLY A 1047 14.83 -23.46 22.68
N PHE A 1048 14.79 -22.86 21.49
CA PHE A 1048 15.90 -22.87 20.53
C PHE A 1048 15.84 -21.62 19.66
N SER A 1049 16.92 -21.34 18.94
CA SER A 1049 16.94 -20.32 17.90
C SER A 1049 17.66 -20.87 16.67
N SER A 1050 17.04 -20.87 15.47
CA SER A 1050 15.74 -20.29 15.06
C SER A 1050 14.82 -21.32 14.38
N MET A 1051 15.36 -22.41 13.83
CA MET A 1051 14.61 -23.55 13.31
C MET A 1051 15.32 -24.86 13.69
N ALA A 1052 14.58 -25.97 13.78
CA ALA A 1052 15.12 -27.28 14.12
C ALA A 1052 14.45 -28.43 13.33
N GLU A 1053 15.22 -29.38 12.79
CA GLU A 1053 14.71 -30.66 12.28
C GLU A 1053 15.05 -31.78 13.27
N VAL A 1054 14.06 -32.58 13.66
CA VAL A 1054 14.26 -33.73 14.56
C VAL A 1054 14.21 -35.03 13.77
N LYS A 1055 15.19 -35.91 13.99
CA LYS A 1055 15.17 -37.29 13.49
C LYS A 1055 15.36 -38.27 14.63
N ILE A 1056 14.52 -39.30 14.68
CA ILE A 1056 14.64 -40.40 15.63
C ILE A 1056 14.81 -41.70 14.84
N ASN A 1057 15.83 -42.48 15.19
CA ASN A 1057 16.18 -43.73 14.52
C ASN A 1057 16.37 -43.56 13.00
N GLY A 1058 16.87 -42.40 12.57
CA GLY A 1058 17.10 -42.04 11.16
C GLY A 1058 15.88 -41.51 10.41
N ILE A 1059 14.70 -41.49 11.02
CA ILE A 1059 13.44 -41.04 10.40
C ILE A 1059 13.15 -39.60 10.83
N SER A 1060 12.83 -38.71 9.89
CA SER A 1060 12.44 -37.33 10.19
C SER A 1060 11.06 -37.28 10.84
N CYS A 1061 10.98 -36.56 11.96
CA CYS A 1061 9.74 -36.30 12.70
C CYS A 1061 9.11 -34.96 12.29
N GLY A 1062 9.82 -34.12 11.52
CA GLY A 1062 9.37 -32.80 11.09
C GLY A 1062 10.36 -31.67 11.43
N THR A 1063 10.00 -30.48 10.97
CA THR A 1063 10.76 -29.24 11.17
C THR A 1063 9.96 -28.26 12.03
N LEU A 1064 10.56 -27.83 13.13
CA LEU A 1064 10.03 -26.83 14.05
C LEU A 1064 10.61 -25.45 13.70
N TRP A 1065 9.72 -24.49 13.49
CA TRP A 1065 10.07 -23.11 13.14
C TRP A 1065 9.14 -22.07 13.77
N THR A 1066 8.04 -22.50 14.37
CA THR A 1066 7.08 -21.67 15.10
C THR A 1066 6.51 -22.49 16.25
N ALA A 1067 5.96 -21.82 17.26
CA ALA A 1067 5.30 -22.49 18.37
C ALA A 1067 4.04 -23.26 17.91
N PRO A 1068 3.68 -24.38 18.57
CA PRO A 1068 4.41 -25.02 19.67
C PRO A 1068 5.63 -25.81 19.17
N HIS A 1069 6.69 -25.87 19.96
CA HIS A 1069 7.95 -26.55 19.61
C HIS A 1069 7.90 -28.07 19.86
N ARG A 1070 6.81 -28.72 19.43
CA ARG A 1070 6.53 -30.13 19.68
C ARG A 1070 6.27 -30.91 18.40
N LEU A 1071 6.71 -32.17 18.35
CA LEU A 1071 6.48 -33.10 17.24
C LEU A 1071 5.99 -34.46 17.76
N ASP A 1072 5.04 -35.08 17.05
CA ASP A 1072 4.62 -36.45 17.30
C ASP A 1072 5.74 -37.40 16.88
N ILE A 1073 6.14 -38.27 17.80
CA ILE A 1073 7.19 -39.27 17.60
C ILE A 1073 6.67 -40.70 17.78
N SER A 1074 5.36 -40.87 17.97
CA SER A 1074 4.72 -42.15 18.29
C SER A 1074 5.00 -43.25 17.27
N LYS A 1075 5.18 -42.86 16.01
CA LYS A 1075 5.45 -43.79 14.89
C LYS A 1075 6.92 -44.22 14.78
N VAL A 1076 7.83 -43.53 15.48
CA VAL A 1076 9.29 -43.69 15.29
C VAL A 1076 10.05 -44.04 16.55
N ILE A 1077 9.54 -43.66 17.73
CA ILE A 1077 10.14 -44.01 19.01
C ILE A 1077 9.86 -45.48 19.36
N LYS A 1078 10.86 -46.17 19.90
CA LYS A 1078 10.73 -47.56 20.36
C LYS A 1078 11.12 -47.70 21.83
N LYS A 1079 10.63 -48.73 22.50
CA LYS A 1079 11.15 -49.11 23.82
C LYS A 1079 12.60 -49.56 23.69
N GLY A 1080 13.42 -49.26 24.70
CA GLY A 1080 14.85 -49.52 24.67
C GLY A 1080 15.62 -48.37 24.02
N GLU A 1081 16.70 -48.69 23.34
CA GLU A 1081 17.65 -47.71 22.81
C GLU A 1081 17.08 -46.96 21.58
N ASN A 1082 17.21 -45.63 21.58
CA ASN A 1082 16.87 -44.77 20.45
C ASN A 1082 18.04 -43.84 20.13
N LYS A 1083 18.29 -43.62 18.84
CA LYS A 1083 19.22 -42.61 18.36
C LYS A 1083 18.45 -41.37 17.95
N ILE A 1084 18.85 -40.20 18.46
CA ILE A 1084 18.25 -38.91 18.09
C ILE A 1084 19.30 -38.00 17.47
N THR A 1085 18.90 -37.30 16.42
CA THR A 1085 19.64 -36.17 15.87
C THR A 1085 18.72 -34.95 15.74
N ILE A 1086 19.21 -33.78 16.12
CA ILE A 1086 18.50 -32.51 15.98
C ILE A 1086 19.41 -31.55 15.18
N GLU A 1087 18.99 -31.19 13.97
CA GLU A 1087 19.65 -30.16 13.16
C GLU A 1087 19.09 -28.80 13.58
N VAL A 1088 19.89 -27.95 14.25
CA VAL A 1088 19.47 -26.60 14.67
C VAL A 1088 20.18 -25.56 13.82
N VAL A 1089 19.44 -24.58 13.30
CA VAL A 1089 19.99 -23.49 12.48
C VAL A 1089 19.55 -22.13 13.00
N ASN A 1090 20.49 -21.18 13.10
CA ASN A 1090 20.26 -19.78 13.43
C ASN A 1090 20.35 -18.89 12.17
N THR A 1091 20.59 -17.58 12.34
CA THR A 1091 20.67 -16.57 11.26
C THR A 1091 22.12 -16.11 11.00
N TRP A 1092 22.36 -15.38 9.91
CA TRP A 1092 23.69 -14.90 9.50
C TRP A 1092 24.30 -13.81 10.42
N ALA A 1093 23.49 -13.12 11.21
CA ALA A 1093 23.93 -11.98 12.03
C ALA A 1093 25.19 -12.27 12.86
N ASN A 1094 25.26 -13.40 13.57
CA ASN A 1094 26.36 -13.68 14.49
C ASN A 1094 27.71 -13.85 13.78
N ARG A 1095 27.73 -14.57 12.65
CA ARG A 1095 28.96 -14.76 11.86
C ARG A 1095 29.40 -13.47 11.20
N LEU A 1096 28.48 -12.65 10.70
CA LEU A 1096 28.80 -11.33 10.16
C LEU A 1096 29.35 -10.39 11.24
N ILE A 1097 28.77 -10.39 12.45
CA ILE A 1097 29.29 -9.65 13.61
C ILE A 1097 30.70 -10.14 13.95
N GLY A 1098 30.93 -11.46 13.97
CA GLY A 1098 32.26 -12.04 14.23
C GLY A 1098 33.29 -11.64 13.17
N ASP A 1099 32.92 -11.71 11.89
CA ASP A 1099 33.79 -11.40 10.75
C ASP A 1099 34.09 -9.91 10.62
N SER A 1100 33.19 -9.03 11.07
CA SER A 1100 33.44 -7.58 11.10
C SER A 1100 34.69 -7.22 11.90
N LYS A 1101 35.06 -8.05 12.89
CA LYS A 1101 36.25 -7.90 13.75
C LYS A 1101 37.54 -8.40 13.11
N LEU A 1102 37.46 -9.04 11.95
CA LEU A 1102 38.59 -9.61 11.23
C LEU A 1102 38.97 -8.73 10.03
N PRO A 1103 40.27 -8.71 9.64
CA PRO A 1103 40.70 -8.21 8.34
C PRO A 1103 39.93 -8.88 7.20
N GLU A 1104 39.64 -8.15 6.13
CA GLU A 1104 38.79 -8.62 5.03
C GLU A 1104 39.22 -9.97 4.44
N ASN A 1105 40.52 -10.20 4.28
CA ASN A 1105 41.09 -11.45 3.77
C ASN A 1105 40.94 -12.66 4.72
N LYS A 1106 40.51 -12.44 5.96
CA LYS A 1106 40.25 -13.49 6.97
C LYS A 1106 38.75 -13.70 7.23
N ARG A 1107 37.88 -12.94 6.58
CA ARG A 1107 36.42 -13.08 6.71
C ARG A 1107 35.94 -14.31 5.95
N LEU A 1108 35.03 -15.06 6.55
CA LEU A 1108 34.37 -16.20 5.91
C LEU A 1108 33.20 -15.73 5.04
N THR A 1109 32.49 -14.71 5.52
CA THR A 1109 31.35 -14.10 4.86
C THR A 1109 31.77 -13.06 3.83
N LYS A 1110 31.06 -13.03 2.71
CA LYS A 1110 31.20 -12.06 1.63
C LYS A 1110 29.80 -11.62 1.19
N THR A 1111 29.48 -10.35 1.41
CA THR A 1111 28.19 -9.77 1.03
C THR A 1111 28.32 -8.30 0.69
N THR A 1112 27.39 -7.78 -0.10
CA THR A 1112 27.24 -6.34 -0.40
C THR A 1112 26.54 -5.57 0.73
N ALA A 1113 25.99 -6.25 1.75
CA ALA A 1113 25.35 -5.62 2.92
C ALA A 1113 25.97 -5.95 4.31
N PRO A 1114 27.30 -5.77 4.53
CA PRO A 1114 27.93 -6.12 5.82
C PRO A 1114 27.97 -4.97 6.85
N PHE A 1115 27.85 -3.71 6.43
CA PHE A 1115 28.37 -2.54 7.15
C PHE A 1115 27.56 -2.04 8.37
N ARG A 1116 26.51 -2.76 8.80
CA ARG A 1116 25.58 -2.27 9.84
C ARG A 1116 25.52 -3.12 11.11
N LEU A 1117 26.41 -4.12 11.23
CA LEU A 1117 26.38 -5.08 12.34
C LEU A 1117 27.51 -4.88 13.37
N GLU A 1118 28.49 -4.02 13.08
CA GLU A 1118 29.56 -3.72 14.02
C GLU A 1118 29.00 -3.15 15.34
N GLY A 1119 29.46 -3.69 16.47
CA GLY A 1119 29.03 -3.27 17.80
C GLY A 1119 27.63 -3.75 18.24
N LYS A 1120 26.86 -4.42 17.37
CA LYS A 1120 25.55 -4.99 17.74
C LYS A 1120 25.68 -6.22 18.65
N PRO A 1121 24.71 -6.48 19.55
CA PRO A 1121 24.69 -7.70 20.34
C PRO A 1121 24.50 -8.93 19.44
N LEU A 1122 25.02 -10.08 19.89
CA LEU A 1122 24.77 -11.36 19.23
C LEU A 1122 23.33 -11.80 19.45
N ASN A 1123 22.73 -12.40 18.43
CA ASN A 1123 21.41 -13.02 18.51
C ASN A 1123 21.51 -14.38 19.22
N PRO A 1124 20.56 -14.74 20.10
CA PRO A 1124 20.52 -16.07 20.70
C PRO A 1124 20.61 -17.16 19.62
N ALA A 1125 21.42 -18.20 19.87
CA ALA A 1125 21.66 -19.24 18.89
C ALA A 1125 21.83 -20.62 19.52
N GLY A 1126 21.23 -21.64 18.89
CA GLY A 1126 21.34 -23.03 19.32
C GLY A 1126 20.14 -23.58 20.06
N LEU A 1127 20.32 -24.79 20.61
CA LEU A 1127 19.31 -25.49 21.39
C LEU A 1127 19.48 -25.14 22.87
N PHE A 1128 18.46 -24.53 23.46
CA PHE A 1128 18.44 -24.10 24.87
C PHE A 1128 17.74 -25.12 25.76
N GLY A 1129 16.73 -25.82 25.23
CA GLY A 1129 15.96 -26.81 25.97
C GLY A 1129 14.94 -26.19 26.95
N PRO A 1130 14.46 -26.98 27.93
CA PRO A 1130 14.75 -28.42 28.08
C PRO A 1130 14.20 -29.23 26.91
N VAL A 1131 14.87 -30.34 26.59
CA VAL A 1131 14.40 -31.31 25.59
C VAL A 1131 13.78 -32.50 26.31
N VAL A 1132 12.47 -32.67 26.17
CA VAL A 1132 11.70 -33.66 26.92
C VAL A 1132 10.86 -34.54 26.01
N ILE A 1133 10.66 -35.79 26.43
CA ILE A 1133 9.64 -36.67 25.88
C ILE A 1133 8.38 -36.55 26.73
N GLN A 1134 7.26 -36.31 26.07
CA GLN A 1134 5.94 -36.15 26.67
C GLN A 1134 4.99 -37.24 26.19
N LEU A 1135 4.00 -37.58 27.01
CA LEU A 1135 2.81 -38.31 26.59
C LEU A 1135 1.63 -37.36 26.51
N GLU A 1136 0.89 -37.44 25.42
CA GLU A 1136 -0.39 -36.74 25.28
C GLU A 1136 -1.48 -37.48 26.08
N GLU A 1137 -2.09 -36.76 27.02
CA GLU A 1137 -3.21 -37.24 27.83
C GLU A 1137 -4.50 -37.08 27.03
N LYS A 1138 -5.29 -38.16 26.91
CA LYS A 1138 -6.50 -38.19 26.06
C LYS A 1138 -7.70 -37.47 26.64
#